data_AF-A0A835WPZ3-F1
#
_entry.id   AF-A0A835WPZ3-F1
#
_cell.length_a   1.000
_cell.length_b   1.000
_cell.length_c   1.000
_cell.angle_alpha   90.00
_cell.angle_beta   90.00
_cell.angle_gamma   90.00
#
_symmetry.space_group_name_H-M   'P 1'
#
loop_
_entity.id
_entity.type
_entity.pdbx_description
1 polymer ?
#
loop_
_entity_poly.entity_id
_entity_poly.type
_entity_poly.pdbx_seq_one_letter_code
_entity_poly.pdbx_strand_id
1 'polypeptide(L)'
;MSPRGGNYTSGCAIPSYEHLIIAPIDGPANEEVLIAVAPGAFLPPDAFKSLAAEIQASTPHLRTYVGVLSIDTLSLMQLVVDPALINTPAAFEAFALGMKQGDVYSILLQQLLDQAVAAGFKPRKEGRGGHVRVCNLMLLAQSAGGMGFPEAAMKLAGGTMLLASTPNAEEYPKRRVVSLETCPGPLLIISGELDGQMRWPWHVPYIAETAAMATKFGERYVARNAPLLVLPGINHGNTSNGIARTVRGDITADVAPYEECIQVLGRHIGAFITAHMSRSTDARTEAETFLVEALRKSFVLTAPYCKALGLGDTSAPFTAGGDGRPHAHQSGPLRVGGMVAAAARVAGHVESTAIMPGIVVAAESHTEELQRRVLQSLPPPALERVTVVASCHTELGTFSQNHATMTELGDNKWLLRVHVLLNFRSLESSRPHICSYAAEHWVKLLSAERVAQALGLPDAASYDTPKPAELNRETHADALAAAPEAVAARYLSMGRKMVFEDDLDVLAQDGVSIADTDGRLDAVERVFREMHIAYRHPQPAADGVPAPGGPPARPLGPPAAMLVTGSFSGSMSSPQAVLNAAAAAVAAAAATPKHAITPGSLGTVRVGSPFVVLPAGPASGKSSGGSGASGFGGSGSLEGSFCAKVLSLPLVMEWIWLDCLRETDTAW
;
A
#
# COMPACT_ATOMS: atom_id res chain seq x y z
N MET A 1 50.90 1.85 -18.75
CA MET A 1 50.06 2.09 -17.55
C MET A 1 49.21 0.85 -17.32
N SER A 2 49.51 0.07 -16.29
CA SER A 2 48.73 -1.12 -15.91
C SER A 2 47.31 -0.73 -15.49
N PRO A 3 46.28 -1.53 -15.82
CA PRO A 3 44.96 -1.35 -15.23
C PRO A 3 45.04 -1.76 -13.77
N ARG A 4 44.57 -0.87 -12.89
CA ARG A 4 44.39 -1.14 -11.47
C ARG A 4 43.43 -2.32 -11.32
N GLY A 5 43.94 -3.42 -10.76
CA GLY A 5 43.13 -4.50 -10.23
C GLY A 5 42.31 -3.97 -9.06
N GLY A 6 41.03 -3.74 -9.32
CA GLY A 6 40.03 -3.76 -8.28
C GLY A 6 39.76 -5.21 -7.92
N ASN A 7 39.84 -5.54 -6.64
CA ASN A 7 39.34 -6.79 -6.09
C ASN A 7 37.82 -6.85 -6.40
N TYR A 8 37.46 -7.46 -7.52
CA TYR A 8 36.11 -7.98 -7.70
C TYR A 8 35.92 -9.00 -6.58
N THR A 9 34.95 -8.72 -5.72
CA THR A 9 34.36 -9.72 -4.81
C THR A 9 34.19 -11.02 -5.59
N SER A 10 34.57 -12.14 -4.99
CA SER A 10 34.42 -13.47 -5.56
C SER A 10 33.01 -13.61 -6.16
N GLY A 11 32.91 -13.50 -7.49
CA GLY A 11 31.63 -13.48 -8.17
C GLY A 11 30.89 -14.75 -7.80
N CYS A 12 29.70 -14.62 -7.20
CA CYS A 12 28.83 -15.77 -6.99
C CYS A 12 28.59 -16.38 -8.37
N ALA A 13 29.15 -17.56 -8.62
CA ALA A 13 29.01 -18.22 -9.90
C ALA A 13 27.54 -18.64 -10.06
N ILE A 14 26.77 -17.86 -10.83
CA ILE A 14 25.37 -18.16 -11.09
C ILE A 14 25.32 -19.42 -11.95
N PRO A 15 24.68 -20.52 -11.47
CA PRO A 15 24.56 -21.74 -12.25
C PRO A 15 23.90 -21.49 -13.61
N SER A 16 24.14 -22.37 -14.57
CA SER A 16 23.33 -22.40 -15.78
C SER A 16 21.98 -23.03 -15.45
N TYR A 17 20.90 -22.31 -15.75
CA TYR A 17 19.53 -22.81 -15.59
C TYR A 17 18.95 -23.18 -16.94
N GLU A 18 18.21 -24.29 -17.01
CA GLU A 18 17.34 -24.59 -18.14
C GLU A 18 16.01 -23.87 -17.92
N HIS A 19 15.79 -22.78 -18.65
CA HIS A 19 14.61 -21.93 -18.56
C HIS A 19 13.45 -22.54 -19.35
N LEU A 20 12.22 -22.33 -18.89
CA LEU A 20 11.04 -22.74 -19.64
C LEU A 20 10.83 -21.78 -20.81
N ILE A 21 10.98 -22.26 -22.05
CA ILE A 21 10.66 -21.49 -23.26
C ILE A 21 9.35 -22.01 -23.87
N ILE A 22 8.34 -21.15 -23.92
CA ILE A 22 7.05 -21.40 -24.56
C ILE A 22 7.09 -20.74 -25.93
N ALA A 23 7.08 -21.57 -26.97
CA ALA A 23 7.07 -21.13 -28.36
C ALA A 23 5.74 -20.44 -28.73
N PRO A 24 5.74 -19.54 -29.73
CA PRO A 24 4.52 -18.91 -30.23
C PRO A 24 3.57 -19.95 -30.84
N ILE A 25 2.27 -19.64 -30.81
CA ILE A 25 1.27 -20.40 -31.58
C ILE A 25 1.56 -20.19 -33.07
N ASP A 26 1.51 -21.28 -33.87
CA ASP A 26 1.78 -21.22 -35.30
C ASP A 26 0.84 -20.21 -36.00
N GLY A 27 1.43 -19.30 -36.77
CA GLY A 27 0.68 -18.25 -37.46
C GLY A 27 1.52 -17.47 -38.47
N PRO A 28 0.88 -16.67 -39.34
CA PRO A 28 1.55 -15.92 -40.42
C PRO A 28 2.27 -14.64 -39.93
N ALA A 29 2.39 -14.43 -38.62
CA ALA A 29 2.96 -13.22 -38.04
C ALA A 29 4.45 -13.08 -38.38
N ASN A 30 4.86 -11.91 -38.87
CA ASN A 30 6.25 -11.62 -39.24
C ASN A 30 7.02 -10.90 -38.12
N GLU A 31 6.34 -10.48 -37.07
CA GLU A 31 6.90 -9.71 -35.96
C GLU A 31 7.03 -10.60 -34.73
N GLU A 32 8.17 -10.49 -34.03
CA GLU A 32 8.48 -11.36 -32.89
C GLU A 32 8.73 -10.53 -31.64
N VAL A 33 8.23 -11.01 -30.51
CA VAL A 33 8.49 -10.47 -29.17
C VAL A 33 8.80 -11.61 -28.23
N LEU A 34 9.77 -11.41 -27.34
CA LEU A 34 10.05 -12.29 -26.23
C LEU A 34 9.60 -11.62 -24.93
N ILE A 35 8.81 -12.32 -24.13
CA ILE A 35 8.49 -11.92 -22.76
C ILE A 35 9.34 -12.78 -21.83
N ALA A 36 10.27 -12.19 -21.07
CA ALA A 36 10.96 -12.93 -20.02
C ALA A 36 10.30 -12.66 -18.66
N VAL A 37 9.88 -13.73 -18.00
CA VAL A 37 9.13 -13.71 -16.74
C VAL A 37 10.08 -14.03 -15.58
N ALA A 38 10.12 -13.14 -14.59
CA ALA A 38 10.71 -13.36 -13.28
C ALA A 38 9.62 -13.75 -12.27
N PRO A 39 9.55 -15.03 -11.86
CA PRO A 39 8.59 -15.51 -10.87
C PRO A 39 8.79 -14.85 -9.50
N GLY A 40 7.68 -14.66 -8.78
CA GLY A 40 7.72 -14.38 -7.34
C GLY A 40 8.17 -15.56 -6.50
N ALA A 41 8.21 -15.37 -5.19
CA ALA A 41 8.66 -16.42 -4.26
C ALA A 41 7.76 -17.67 -4.34
N PHE A 42 8.37 -18.85 -4.31
CA PHE A 42 7.71 -20.17 -4.30
C PHE A 42 6.92 -20.52 -5.58
N LEU A 43 7.15 -19.82 -6.69
CA LEU A 43 6.44 -20.06 -7.94
C LEU A 43 7.32 -20.86 -8.92
N PRO A 44 6.91 -22.08 -9.30
CA PRO A 44 7.60 -22.81 -10.35
C PRO A 44 7.33 -22.17 -11.72
N PRO A 45 8.18 -22.41 -12.74
CA PRO A 45 7.98 -21.87 -14.09
C PRO A 45 6.61 -22.19 -14.69
N ASP A 46 6.10 -23.39 -14.40
CA ASP A 46 4.82 -23.89 -14.90
C ASP A 46 3.60 -23.07 -14.42
N ALA A 47 3.75 -22.29 -13.34
CA ALA A 47 2.71 -21.39 -12.85
C ALA A 47 2.28 -20.31 -13.88
N PHE A 48 3.11 -20.06 -14.90
CA PHE A 48 2.86 -19.01 -15.89
C PHE A 48 2.40 -19.54 -17.25
N LYS A 49 2.20 -20.86 -17.42
CA LYS A 49 1.76 -21.44 -18.70
C LYS A 49 0.39 -20.91 -19.16
N SER A 50 -0.57 -20.81 -18.25
CA SER A 50 -1.92 -20.29 -18.56
C SER A 50 -1.87 -18.81 -18.95
N LEU A 51 -1.09 -18.00 -18.24
CA LEU A 51 -0.89 -16.59 -18.59
C LEU A 51 -0.20 -16.44 -19.94
N ALA A 52 0.82 -17.25 -20.21
CA ALA A 52 1.52 -17.25 -21.50
C ALA A 52 0.57 -17.55 -22.66
N ALA A 53 -0.30 -18.56 -22.51
CA ALA A 53 -1.30 -18.92 -23.51
C ALA A 53 -2.28 -17.76 -23.77
N GLU A 54 -2.79 -17.11 -22.73
CA GLU A 54 -3.71 -15.97 -22.88
C GLU A 54 -3.05 -14.73 -23.49
N ILE A 55 -1.77 -14.46 -23.16
CA ILE A 55 -1.02 -13.38 -23.81
C ILE A 55 -0.85 -13.67 -25.29
N GLN A 56 -0.47 -14.90 -25.66
CA GLN A 56 -0.33 -15.32 -27.06
C GLN A 56 -1.66 -15.21 -27.81
N ALA A 57 -2.77 -15.65 -27.21
CA ALA A 57 -4.12 -15.51 -27.76
C ALA A 57 -4.54 -14.04 -27.93
N SER A 58 -4.06 -13.16 -27.05
CA SER A 58 -4.32 -11.70 -27.10
C SER A 58 -3.40 -10.94 -28.06
N THR A 59 -2.36 -11.58 -28.60
CA THR A 59 -1.43 -10.99 -29.58
C THR A 59 -1.32 -11.82 -30.86
N PRO A 60 -2.43 -12.16 -31.56
CA PRO A 60 -2.42 -13.11 -32.68
C PRO A 60 -1.64 -12.62 -33.91
N HIS A 61 -1.34 -11.32 -33.98
CA HIS A 61 -0.56 -10.70 -35.04
C HIS A 61 0.95 -10.66 -34.74
N LEU A 62 1.38 -11.12 -33.56
CA LEU A 62 2.76 -11.23 -33.13
C LEU A 62 3.14 -12.70 -32.88
N ARG A 63 4.37 -13.07 -33.21
CA ARG A 63 5.01 -14.30 -32.73
C ARG A 63 5.54 -14.05 -31.33
N THR A 64 4.69 -14.29 -30.33
CA THR A 64 5.01 -14.04 -28.92
C THR A 64 5.64 -15.28 -28.28
N TYR A 65 6.94 -15.20 -28.00
CA TYR A 65 7.65 -16.16 -27.16
C TYR A 65 7.51 -15.76 -25.69
N VAL A 66 7.38 -16.74 -24.80
CA VAL A 66 7.41 -16.51 -23.36
C VAL A 66 8.50 -17.38 -22.74
N GLY A 67 9.51 -16.75 -22.16
CA GLY A 67 10.53 -17.42 -21.36
C GLY A 67 10.24 -17.20 -19.88
N VAL A 68 10.32 -18.24 -19.06
CA VAL A 68 10.14 -18.14 -17.60
C VAL A 68 11.42 -18.59 -16.92
N LEU A 69 11.93 -17.77 -15.99
CA LEU A 69 13.11 -18.13 -15.21
C LEU A 69 12.82 -19.39 -14.37
N SER A 70 13.74 -20.35 -14.38
CA SER A 70 13.61 -21.63 -13.65
C SER A 70 14.11 -21.57 -12.23
N ILE A 71 14.20 -20.35 -11.69
CA ILE A 71 14.60 -20.06 -10.33
C ILE A 71 13.67 -19.00 -9.78
N ASP A 72 13.08 -19.28 -8.62
CA ASP A 72 12.21 -18.34 -7.93
C ASP A 72 13.00 -17.40 -7.02
N THR A 73 12.32 -16.37 -6.50
CA THR A 73 12.98 -15.36 -5.66
C THR A 73 13.60 -15.93 -4.38
N LEU A 74 13.00 -16.96 -3.77
CA LEU A 74 13.53 -17.53 -2.52
C LEU A 74 14.81 -18.33 -2.78
N SER A 75 14.83 -19.07 -3.88
CA SER A 75 16.00 -19.82 -4.35
C SER A 75 17.12 -18.84 -4.73
N LEU A 76 16.79 -17.72 -5.37
CA LEU A 76 17.75 -16.63 -5.61
C LEU A 76 18.30 -16.08 -4.31
N MET A 77 17.46 -15.87 -3.30
CA MET A 77 17.87 -15.38 -1.99
C MET A 77 18.89 -16.30 -1.33
N GLN A 78 18.70 -17.62 -1.42
CA GLN A 78 19.65 -18.60 -0.92
C GLN A 78 21.02 -18.58 -1.61
N LEU A 79 21.11 -18.05 -2.84
CA LEU A 79 22.36 -17.95 -3.59
C LEU A 79 23.19 -16.72 -3.22
N VAL A 80 22.54 -15.63 -2.83
CA VAL A 80 23.19 -14.32 -2.69
C VAL A 80 23.18 -13.78 -1.27
N VAL A 81 22.36 -14.35 -0.38
CA VAL A 81 22.27 -13.95 1.03
C VAL A 81 23.00 -14.96 1.90
N ASP A 82 23.74 -14.45 2.89
CA ASP A 82 24.32 -15.29 3.94
C ASP A 82 23.22 -16.16 4.58
N PRO A 83 23.37 -17.50 4.62
CA PRO A 83 22.40 -18.40 5.25
C PRO A 83 22.01 -18.00 6.68
N ALA A 84 22.91 -17.36 7.43
CA ALA A 84 22.62 -16.86 8.78
C ALA A 84 21.59 -15.72 8.81
N LEU A 85 21.43 -15.00 7.70
CA LEU A 85 20.54 -13.85 7.59
C LEU A 85 19.16 -14.19 7.01
N ILE A 86 18.99 -15.34 6.33
CA ILE A 86 17.78 -15.70 5.55
C ILE A 86 16.46 -15.55 6.34
N ASN A 87 16.48 -15.75 7.65
CA ASN A 87 15.29 -15.66 8.51
C ASN A 87 15.18 -14.33 9.28
N THR A 88 15.96 -13.32 8.91
CA THR A 88 15.99 -12.02 9.57
C THR A 88 15.38 -10.94 8.67
N PRO A 89 14.88 -9.82 9.22
CA PRO A 89 14.46 -8.66 8.42
C PRO A 89 15.55 -8.14 7.47
N ALA A 90 16.83 -8.30 7.84
CA ALA A 90 17.97 -7.93 7.01
C ALA A 90 18.16 -8.80 5.76
N ALA A 91 17.48 -9.96 5.66
CA ALA A 91 17.56 -10.85 4.50
C ALA A 91 17.20 -10.13 3.20
N PHE A 92 16.14 -9.32 3.20
CA PHE A 92 15.65 -8.65 2.00
C PHE A 92 16.59 -7.53 1.53
N GLU A 93 17.18 -6.78 2.47
CA GLU A 93 18.19 -5.77 2.14
C GLU A 93 19.47 -6.41 1.61
N ALA A 94 19.94 -7.48 2.26
CA ALA A 94 21.08 -8.26 1.80
C ALA A 94 20.81 -8.90 0.43
N PHE A 95 19.58 -9.36 0.19
CA PHE A 95 19.14 -9.93 -1.08
C PHE A 95 19.21 -8.88 -2.19
N ALA A 96 18.56 -7.74 -2.01
CA ALA A 96 18.59 -6.62 -2.96
C ALA A 96 20.02 -6.21 -3.31
N LEU A 97 20.88 -6.04 -2.28
CA LEU A 97 22.28 -5.69 -2.45
C LEU A 97 23.06 -6.78 -3.21
N GLY A 98 22.88 -8.05 -2.82
CA GLY A 98 23.54 -9.19 -3.45
C GLY A 98 23.16 -9.37 -4.92
N MET A 99 21.86 -9.19 -5.24
CA MET A 99 21.37 -9.21 -6.62
C MET A 99 22.00 -8.12 -7.47
N LYS A 100 22.14 -6.90 -6.93
CA LYS A 100 22.75 -5.75 -7.61
C LYS A 100 24.26 -5.92 -7.80
N GLN A 101 24.97 -6.37 -6.76
CA GLN A 101 26.42 -6.56 -6.81
C GLN A 101 26.84 -7.73 -7.70
N GLY A 102 26.04 -8.81 -7.74
CA GLY A 102 26.30 -9.99 -8.55
C GLY A 102 25.80 -9.90 -9.99
N ASP A 103 25.10 -8.82 -10.36
CA ASP A 103 24.42 -8.65 -11.66
C ASP A 103 23.57 -9.88 -12.06
N VAL A 104 22.97 -10.52 -11.05
CA VAL A 104 22.44 -11.88 -11.16
C VAL A 104 21.32 -11.97 -12.20
N TYR A 105 20.42 -10.99 -12.22
CA TYR A 105 19.34 -10.97 -13.20
C TYR A 105 19.82 -10.75 -14.62
N SER A 106 20.86 -9.96 -14.84
CA SER A 106 21.40 -9.77 -16.20
C SER A 106 21.97 -11.09 -16.73
N ILE A 107 22.65 -11.87 -15.88
CA ILE A 107 23.15 -13.21 -16.24
C ILE A 107 21.99 -14.15 -16.59
N LEU A 108 20.96 -14.23 -15.73
CA LEU A 108 19.80 -15.09 -15.95
C LEU A 108 18.99 -14.69 -17.20
N LEU A 109 18.82 -13.38 -17.43
CA LEU A 109 18.17 -12.87 -18.63
C LEU A 109 18.95 -13.21 -19.90
N GLN A 110 20.28 -13.17 -19.84
CA GLN A 110 21.12 -13.57 -20.97
C GLN A 110 21.00 -15.07 -21.24
N GLN A 111 21.03 -15.92 -20.21
CA GLN A 111 20.81 -17.37 -20.36
C GLN A 111 19.45 -17.68 -21.00
N LEU A 112 18.38 -17.03 -20.53
CA LEU A 112 17.03 -17.17 -21.09
C LEU A 112 16.95 -16.67 -22.54
N LEU A 113 17.57 -15.53 -22.84
CA LEU A 113 17.64 -14.99 -24.19
C LEU A 113 18.35 -15.94 -25.16
N ASP A 114 19.48 -16.53 -24.74
CA ASP A 114 20.23 -17.48 -25.57
C ASP A 114 19.41 -18.75 -25.86
N GLN A 115 18.64 -19.24 -24.87
CA GLN A 115 17.72 -20.36 -25.05
C GLN A 115 16.54 -20.02 -25.97
N ALA A 116 15.98 -18.81 -25.85
CA ALA A 116 14.94 -18.35 -26.77
C ALA A 116 15.48 -18.22 -28.21
N VAL A 117 16.72 -17.76 -28.39
CA VAL A 117 17.40 -17.71 -29.70
C VAL A 117 17.56 -19.12 -30.27
N ALA A 118 17.99 -20.08 -29.45
CA ALA A 118 18.07 -21.48 -29.85
C ALA A 118 16.70 -22.06 -30.25
N ALA A 119 15.62 -21.59 -29.63
CA ALA A 119 14.23 -21.92 -29.98
C ALA A 119 13.67 -21.14 -31.19
N GLY A 120 14.47 -20.25 -31.80
CA GLY A 120 14.12 -19.56 -33.04
C GLY A 120 13.72 -18.09 -32.91
N PHE A 121 13.78 -17.50 -31.71
CA PHE A 121 13.55 -16.06 -31.50
C PHE A 121 14.68 -15.20 -32.10
N LYS A 122 14.33 -14.09 -32.76
CA LYS A 122 15.30 -13.16 -33.37
C LYS A 122 15.38 -11.84 -32.58
N PRO A 123 16.38 -11.66 -31.71
CA PRO A 123 16.54 -10.44 -30.95
C PRO A 123 16.91 -9.26 -31.84
N ARG A 124 16.21 -8.14 -31.67
CA ARG A 124 16.51 -6.85 -32.31
C ARG A 124 17.33 -6.01 -31.35
N LYS A 125 18.63 -5.89 -31.61
CA LYS A 125 19.56 -5.15 -30.75
C LYS A 125 19.66 -3.69 -31.21
N GLU A 126 19.51 -2.76 -30.27
CA GLU A 126 19.66 -1.32 -30.48
C GLU A 126 20.65 -0.74 -29.45
N GLY A 127 21.43 0.27 -29.86
CA GLY A 127 22.45 0.92 -29.02
C GLY A 127 23.87 0.86 -29.59
N ARG A 128 24.79 1.61 -28.97
CA ARG A 128 26.24 1.64 -29.27
C ARG A 128 27.03 1.72 -27.96
N GLY A 129 28.24 1.17 -27.93
CA GLY A 129 28.99 0.99 -26.67
C GLY A 129 28.32 -0.07 -25.78
N GLY A 130 28.81 -0.31 -24.57
CA GLY A 130 28.31 -1.36 -23.65
C GLY A 130 26.85 -1.24 -23.17
N HIS A 131 26.00 -0.48 -23.87
CA HIS A 131 24.58 -0.26 -23.60
C HIS A 131 23.74 -0.74 -24.80
N VAL A 132 23.72 -2.06 -25.02
CA VAL A 132 22.92 -2.69 -26.08
C VAL A 132 21.64 -3.24 -25.46
N ARG A 133 20.48 -2.75 -25.93
CA ARG A 133 19.15 -3.22 -25.54
C ARG A 133 18.57 -4.16 -26.60
N VAL A 134 17.76 -5.12 -26.18
CA VAL A 134 16.93 -5.93 -27.07
C VAL A 134 15.55 -5.29 -27.15
N CYS A 135 15.27 -4.54 -28.21
CA CYS A 135 14.07 -3.71 -28.30
C CYS A 135 12.77 -4.51 -28.45
N ASN A 136 12.85 -5.80 -28.81
CA ASN A 136 11.71 -6.74 -28.81
C ASN A 136 11.74 -7.74 -27.65
N LEU A 137 12.43 -7.41 -26.56
CA LEU A 137 12.34 -8.10 -25.28
C LEU A 137 11.47 -7.26 -24.34
N MET A 138 10.41 -7.86 -23.81
CA MET A 138 9.61 -7.32 -22.71
C MET A 138 9.90 -8.14 -21.45
N LEU A 139 9.93 -7.49 -20.30
CA LEU A 139 10.20 -8.16 -19.03
C LEU A 139 8.98 -8.10 -18.13
N LEU A 140 8.62 -9.22 -17.53
CA LEU A 140 7.49 -9.33 -16.62
C LEU A 140 7.99 -9.81 -15.26
N ALA A 141 7.84 -9.00 -14.22
CA ALA A 141 8.16 -9.37 -12.85
C ALA A 141 6.88 -9.56 -12.05
N GLN A 142 6.71 -10.72 -11.42
CA GLN A 142 5.58 -11.00 -10.54
C GLN A 142 6.00 -10.90 -9.07
N SER A 143 5.26 -10.14 -8.25
CA SER A 143 5.49 -10.04 -6.80
C SER A 143 6.96 -9.77 -6.45
N ALA A 144 7.53 -10.61 -5.59
CA ALA A 144 8.93 -10.62 -5.15
C ALA A 144 9.95 -10.74 -6.31
N GLY A 145 9.54 -11.24 -7.47
CA GLY A 145 10.35 -11.24 -8.69
C GLY A 145 10.73 -9.84 -9.16
N GLY A 146 10.01 -8.80 -8.69
CA GLY A 146 10.34 -7.39 -8.92
C GLY A 146 11.46 -6.83 -8.04
N MET A 147 12.02 -7.57 -7.07
CA MET A 147 13.18 -7.08 -6.31
C MET A 147 14.43 -7.08 -7.21
N GLY A 148 15.03 -5.93 -7.50
CA GLY A 148 16.23 -5.79 -8.36
C GLY A 148 16.04 -6.09 -9.86
N PHE A 149 15.01 -6.85 -10.25
CA PHE A 149 14.72 -7.18 -11.65
C PHE A 149 14.42 -5.97 -12.53
N PRO A 150 13.61 -4.97 -12.10
CA PRO A 150 13.29 -3.80 -12.91
C PRO A 150 14.53 -2.98 -13.30
N GLU A 151 15.53 -2.87 -12.43
CA GLU A 151 16.75 -2.10 -12.76
C GLU A 151 17.57 -2.79 -13.86
N ALA A 152 17.75 -4.11 -13.76
CA ALA A 152 18.39 -4.91 -14.81
C ALA A 152 17.56 -4.88 -16.11
N ALA A 153 16.23 -4.96 -15.96
CA ALA A 153 15.28 -4.93 -17.05
C ALA A 153 15.34 -3.63 -17.86
N MET A 154 15.32 -2.49 -17.16
CA MET A 154 15.41 -1.16 -17.74
C MET A 154 16.73 -0.92 -18.50
N LYS A 155 17.78 -1.70 -18.24
CA LYS A 155 19.05 -1.65 -18.98
C LYS A 155 19.02 -2.48 -20.25
N LEU A 156 18.33 -3.62 -20.25
CA LEU A 156 18.44 -4.66 -21.29
C LEU A 156 17.22 -4.76 -22.22
N ALA A 157 16.02 -4.43 -21.74
CA ALA A 157 14.77 -4.69 -22.45
C ALA A 157 14.15 -3.45 -23.10
N GLY A 158 13.25 -3.69 -24.05
CA GLY A 158 12.44 -2.67 -24.71
C GLY A 158 11.28 -2.14 -23.86
N GLY A 159 10.88 -2.87 -22.81
CA GLY A 159 9.83 -2.47 -21.87
C GLY A 159 9.72 -3.42 -20.67
N THR A 160 9.04 -2.97 -19.63
CA THR A 160 8.86 -3.71 -18.36
C THR A 160 7.38 -3.76 -17.96
N MET A 161 6.98 -4.85 -17.32
CA MET A 161 5.65 -5.11 -16.82
C MET A 161 5.80 -5.63 -15.39
N LEU A 162 5.08 -5.02 -14.45
CA LEU A 162 5.08 -5.38 -13.05
C LEU A 162 3.69 -5.89 -12.70
N LEU A 163 3.62 -7.15 -12.28
CA LEU A 163 2.37 -7.84 -11.99
C LEU A 163 2.30 -8.15 -10.50
N ALA A 164 1.34 -7.54 -9.80
CA ALA A 164 1.29 -7.53 -8.34
C ALA A 164 2.66 -7.14 -7.74
N SER A 165 3.30 -6.11 -8.30
CA SER A 165 4.65 -5.67 -7.91
C SER A 165 4.81 -4.17 -8.11
N THR A 166 5.90 -3.61 -7.59
CA THR A 166 6.20 -2.17 -7.60
C THR A 166 7.60 -1.91 -8.16
N PRO A 167 7.86 -0.76 -8.82
CA PRO A 167 9.17 -0.46 -9.42
C PRO A 167 10.36 -0.51 -8.46
N ASN A 168 10.10 -0.35 -7.15
CA ASN A 168 11.12 -0.36 -6.11
C ASN A 168 10.72 -1.30 -4.96
N ALA A 169 10.53 -2.59 -5.27
CA ALA A 169 10.07 -3.59 -4.30
C ALA A 169 11.03 -3.79 -3.11
N GLU A 170 12.32 -3.44 -3.25
CA GLU A 170 13.33 -3.57 -2.19
C GLU A 170 13.26 -2.44 -1.14
N GLU A 171 13.03 -1.20 -1.56
CA GLU A 171 12.85 -0.07 -0.64
C GLU A 171 11.37 0.13 -0.25
N TYR A 172 10.53 -0.83 -0.60
CA TYR A 172 9.10 -0.82 -0.29
C TYR A 172 8.81 -0.63 1.22
N PRO A 173 9.48 -1.33 2.17
CA PRO A 173 9.29 -1.08 3.60
C PRO A 173 9.70 0.34 4.03
N LYS A 174 10.61 0.96 3.28
CA LYS A 174 11.12 2.33 3.48
C LYS A 174 10.32 3.38 2.72
N ARG A 175 9.19 2.99 2.09
CA ARG A 175 8.29 3.80 1.23
C ARG A 175 9.03 4.78 0.31
N ARG A 176 10.17 4.37 -0.27
CA ARG A 176 10.88 5.19 -1.25
C ARG A 176 10.32 4.96 -2.64
N VAL A 177 9.80 6.02 -3.23
CA VAL A 177 9.17 6.00 -4.56
C VAL A 177 10.20 6.37 -5.62
N VAL A 178 10.16 5.67 -6.76
CA VAL A 178 10.90 6.02 -7.98
C VAL A 178 9.93 6.69 -8.94
N SER A 179 10.34 7.78 -9.58
CA SER A 179 9.48 8.48 -10.53
C SER A 179 9.24 7.66 -11.80
N LEU A 180 7.98 7.40 -12.13
CA LEU A 180 7.54 6.78 -13.39
C LEU A 180 7.96 7.63 -14.59
N GLU A 181 7.93 8.96 -14.48
CA GLU A 181 8.35 9.87 -15.56
C GLU A 181 9.82 9.65 -15.94
N THR A 182 10.66 9.23 -14.99
CA THR A 182 12.10 9.00 -15.22
C THR A 182 12.44 7.59 -15.69
N CYS A 183 11.45 6.70 -15.83
CA CYS A 183 11.71 5.34 -16.28
C CYS A 183 12.23 5.36 -17.74
N PRO A 184 13.34 4.66 -18.05
CA PRO A 184 14.03 4.80 -19.33
C PRO A 184 13.40 4.00 -20.49
N GLY A 185 12.18 3.49 -20.29
CA GLY A 185 11.39 2.72 -21.25
C GLY A 185 9.96 2.52 -20.75
N PRO A 186 9.06 2.01 -21.61
CA PRO A 186 7.68 1.74 -21.24
C PRO A 186 7.55 0.80 -20.04
N LEU A 187 6.65 1.14 -19.12
CA LEU A 187 6.41 0.43 -17.87
C LEU A 187 4.91 0.24 -17.63
N LEU A 188 4.44 -1.00 -17.64
CA LEU A 188 3.09 -1.36 -17.20
C LEU A 188 3.11 -1.84 -15.75
N ILE A 189 2.20 -1.35 -14.92
CA ILE A 189 1.99 -1.84 -13.55
C ILE A 189 0.55 -2.36 -13.46
N ILE A 190 0.37 -3.60 -13.05
CA ILE A 190 -0.95 -4.21 -12.81
C ILE A 190 -1.02 -4.66 -11.36
N SER A 191 -2.09 -4.26 -10.68
CA SER A 191 -2.43 -4.68 -9.31
C SER A 191 -3.80 -5.33 -9.30
N GLY A 192 -3.97 -6.36 -8.49
CA GLY A 192 -5.30 -6.84 -8.14
C GLY A 192 -5.96 -5.92 -7.13
N GLU A 193 -7.24 -5.61 -7.33
CA GLU A 193 -8.05 -4.88 -6.34
C GLU A 193 -8.08 -5.65 -5.02
N LEU A 194 -8.18 -6.98 -5.05
CA LEU A 194 -8.27 -7.85 -3.88
C LEU A 194 -6.91 -8.47 -3.51
N ASP A 195 -5.81 -7.89 -4.00
CA ASP A 195 -4.47 -8.31 -3.65
C ASP A 195 -4.17 -7.95 -2.19
N GLY A 196 -4.02 -8.98 -1.37
CA GLY A 196 -3.76 -8.83 0.06
C GLY A 196 -2.28 -8.81 0.43
N GLN A 197 -1.39 -9.22 -0.48
CA GLN A 197 0.05 -9.33 -0.29
C GLN A 197 0.81 -8.14 -0.88
N MET A 198 0.41 -7.68 -2.07
CA MET A 198 0.93 -6.52 -2.78
C MET A 198 -0.21 -5.55 -3.03
N ARG A 199 -0.72 -5.00 -1.92
CA ARG A 199 -1.96 -4.24 -1.87
C ARG A 199 -1.87 -2.99 -2.77
N TRP A 200 -2.90 -2.77 -3.58
CA TRP A 200 -2.94 -1.61 -4.46
C TRP A 200 -2.86 -0.23 -3.74
N PRO A 201 -3.28 -0.02 -2.47
CA PRO A 201 -3.07 1.26 -1.78
C PRO A 201 -1.60 1.67 -1.70
N TRP A 202 -0.66 0.73 -1.77
CA TRP A 202 0.76 1.05 -1.82
C TRP A 202 1.20 1.65 -3.15
N HIS A 203 0.39 1.47 -4.18
CA HIS A 203 0.63 2.06 -5.48
C HIS A 203 0.10 3.49 -5.60
N VAL A 204 -0.50 4.05 -4.54
CA VAL A 204 -1.04 5.41 -4.57
C VAL A 204 -0.05 6.49 -5.04
N PRO A 205 1.23 6.52 -4.61
CA PRO A 205 2.18 7.50 -5.13
C PRO A 205 2.32 7.41 -6.65
N TYR A 206 2.33 6.18 -7.18
CA TYR A 206 2.40 5.91 -8.61
C TYR A 206 1.08 6.25 -9.32
N ILE A 207 -0.08 6.00 -8.70
CA ILE A 207 -1.40 6.42 -9.23
C ILE A 207 -1.44 7.94 -9.38
N ALA A 208 -1.03 8.67 -8.34
CA ALA A 208 -0.98 10.14 -8.37
C ALA A 208 -0.01 10.65 -9.44
N GLU A 209 1.17 10.04 -9.59
CA GLU A 209 2.13 10.40 -10.62
C GLU A 209 1.60 10.10 -12.04
N THR A 210 0.99 8.94 -12.26
CA THR A 210 0.35 8.58 -13.53
C THR A 210 -0.75 9.58 -13.92
N ALA A 211 -1.59 10.03 -12.96
CA ALA A 211 -2.58 11.09 -13.20
C ALA A 211 -1.91 12.43 -13.56
N ALA A 212 -0.86 12.82 -12.83
CA ALA A 212 -0.10 14.05 -13.11
C ALA A 212 0.57 14.02 -14.49
N MET A 213 1.13 12.86 -14.87
CA MET A 213 1.68 12.63 -16.21
C MET A 213 0.57 12.71 -17.27
N ALA A 214 -0.64 12.24 -17.00
CA ALA A 214 -1.75 12.32 -17.95
C ALA A 214 -2.19 13.77 -18.18
N THR A 215 -2.22 14.60 -17.13
CA THR A 215 -2.45 16.05 -17.28
C THR A 215 -1.35 16.71 -18.12
N LYS A 216 -0.08 16.30 -17.93
CA LYS A 216 1.08 16.90 -18.59
C LYS A 216 1.24 16.46 -20.05
N PHE A 217 1.09 15.18 -20.33
CA PHE A 217 1.44 14.54 -21.60
C PHE A 217 0.23 13.97 -22.37
N GLY A 218 -0.95 13.94 -21.75
CA GLY A 218 -2.17 13.34 -22.29
C GLY A 218 -2.36 11.87 -21.88
N GLU A 219 -3.63 11.45 -21.76
CA GLU A 219 -4.00 10.09 -21.35
C GLU A 219 -3.41 9.00 -22.26
N ARG A 220 -3.36 9.23 -23.58
CA ARG A 220 -2.81 8.26 -24.55
C ARG A 220 -1.32 8.03 -24.36
N TYR A 221 -0.57 9.09 -24.03
CA TYR A 221 0.86 8.97 -23.73
C TYR A 221 1.06 8.07 -22.52
N VAL A 222 0.29 8.30 -21.45
CA VAL A 222 0.38 7.51 -20.22
C VAL A 222 -0.08 6.07 -20.44
N ALA A 223 -1.19 5.85 -21.13
CA ALA A 223 -1.71 4.52 -21.49
C ALA A 223 -0.65 3.67 -22.19
N ARG A 224 0.16 4.30 -23.04
CA ARG A 224 1.24 3.62 -23.74
C ARG A 224 2.51 3.47 -22.91
N ASN A 225 2.95 4.49 -22.18
CA ASN A 225 4.30 4.52 -21.61
C ASN A 225 4.39 4.17 -20.12
N ALA A 226 3.37 4.52 -19.33
CA ALA A 226 3.38 4.29 -17.90
C ALA A 226 1.98 3.91 -17.35
N PRO A 227 1.25 2.96 -17.96
CA PRO A 227 -0.07 2.59 -17.46
C PRO A 227 0.04 1.89 -16.10
N LEU A 228 -0.74 2.37 -15.13
CA LEU A 228 -0.95 1.72 -13.84
C LEU A 228 -2.42 1.32 -13.72
N LEU A 229 -2.66 0.02 -13.61
CA LEU A 229 -3.99 -0.56 -13.60
C LEU A 229 -4.28 -1.24 -12.26
N VAL A 230 -5.47 -1.00 -11.72
CA VAL A 230 -6.02 -1.71 -10.56
C VAL A 230 -7.25 -2.46 -11.04
N LEU A 231 -7.15 -3.78 -11.09
CA LEU A 231 -8.13 -4.64 -11.74
C LEU A 231 -9.08 -5.26 -10.70
N PRO A 232 -10.41 -5.08 -10.83
CA PRO A 232 -11.37 -5.57 -9.85
C PRO A 232 -11.43 -7.10 -9.80
N GLY A 233 -11.71 -7.64 -8.62
CA GLY A 233 -11.93 -9.09 -8.43
C GLY A 233 -10.69 -9.99 -8.57
N ILE A 234 -9.49 -9.41 -8.67
CA ILE A 234 -8.22 -10.16 -8.79
C ILE A 234 -7.47 -10.10 -7.46
N ASN A 235 -7.04 -11.26 -6.94
CA ASN A 235 -6.12 -11.34 -5.80
C ASN A 235 -4.68 -11.65 -6.23
N HIS A 236 -3.75 -11.76 -5.27
CA HIS A 236 -2.34 -12.03 -5.54
C HIS A 236 -2.09 -13.37 -6.25
N GLY A 237 -2.76 -14.44 -5.79
CA GLY A 237 -2.62 -15.78 -6.35
C GLY A 237 -3.08 -15.85 -7.80
N ASN A 238 -4.13 -15.12 -8.17
CA ASN A 238 -4.65 -15.07 -9.54
C ASN A 238 -3.67 -14.47 -10.55
N THR A 239 -2.64 -13.74 -10.10
CA THR A 239 -1.61 -13.22 -11.00
C THR A 239 -0.54 -14.26 -11.35
N SER A 240 -0.69 -15.51 -10.88
CA SER A 240 0.22 -16.61 -11.16
C SER A 240 -0.55 -17.92 -11.33
N ASN A 241 -0.62 -18.76 -10.29
CA ASN A 241 -1.18 -20.12 -10.34
C ASN A 241 -2.62 -20.25 -9.80
N GLY A 242 -3.26 -19.14 -9.42
CA GLY A 242 -4.62 -19.14 -8.87
C GLY A 242 -4.72 -19.60 -7.42
N ILE A 243 -3.59 -19.86 -6.74
CA ILE A 243 -3.57 -20.33 -5.35
C ILE A 243 -3.45 -19.12 -4.41
N ALA A 244 -4.55 -18.75 -3.76
CA ALA A 244 -4.56 -17.72 -2.74
C ALA A 244 -3.80 -18.16 -1.46
N ARG A 245 -3.02 -17.25 -0.88
CA ARG A 245 -2.32 -17.44 0.41
C ARG A 245 -2.94 -16.54 1.48
N THR A 246 -4.06 -16.98 2.03
CA THR A 246 -4.84 -16.21 3.03
C THR A 246 -4.01 -15.84 4.26
N VAL A 247 -3.09 -16.72 4.69
CA VAL A 247 -2.13 -16.49 5.79
C VAL A 247 -1.16 -15.32 5.55
N ARG A 248 -0.99 -14.90 4.29
CA ARG A 248 -0.20 -13.73 3.90
C ARG A 248 -1.08 -12.51 3.55
N GLY A 249 -2.39 -12.61 3.77
CA GLY A 249 -3.34 -11.53 3.60
C GLY A 249 -4.24 -11.65 2.38
N ASP A 250 -4.04 -12.64 1.49
CA ASP A 250 -4.85 -12.77 0.27
C ASP A 250 -6.33 -12.89 0.60
N ILE A 251 -7.13 -12.16 -0.17
CA ILE A 251 -8.58 -12.20 -0.12
C ILE A 251 -9.06 -13.23 -1.14
N THR A 252 -10.04 -14.02 -0.75
CA THR A 252 -10.71 -15.05 -1.57
C THR A 252 -12.17 -14.71 -1.80
N ALA A 253 -12.78 -13.95 -0.89
CA ALA A 253 -14.13 -13.45 -0.99
C ALA A 253 -14.26 -12.49 -2.18
N ASP A 254 -15.27 -12.71 -3.01
CA ASP A 254 -15.57 -11.89 -4.21
C ASP A 254 -14.46 -11.90 -5.29
N VAL A 255 -13.52 -12.84 -5.19
CA VAL A 255 -12.52 -13.05 -6.24
C VAL A 255 -13.15 -13.77 -7.43
N ALA A 256 -12.88 -13.28 -8.64
CA ALA A 256 -13.36 -13.89 -9.86
C ALA A 256 -12.69 -15.26 -10.10
N PRO A 257 -13.31 -16.16 -10.89
CA PRO A 257 -12.67 -17.41 -11.31
C PRO A 257 -11.28 -17.18 -11.90
N TYR A 258 -10.34 -18.08 -11.64
CA TYR A 258 -8.95 -17.92 -12.05
C TYR A 258 -8.80 -17.79 -13.58
N GLU A 259 -9.57 -18.55 -14.35
CA GLU A 259 -9.59 -18.50 -15.80
C GLU A 259 -10.06 -17.13 -16.32
N GLU A 260 -11.03 -16.51 -15.66
CA GLU A 260 -11.48 -15.16 -16.01
C GLU A 260 -10.39 -14.13 -15.67
N CYS A 261 -9.75 -14.26 -14.51
CA CYS A 261 -8.65 -13.40 -14.10
C CYS A 261 -7.48 -13.46 -15.10
N ILE A 262 -7.10 -14.66 -15.54
CA ILE A 262 -5.95 -14.84 -16.43
C ILE A 262 -6.24 -14.33 -17.85
N GLN A 263 -7.48 -14.44 -18.33
CA GLN A 263 -7.94 -13.80 -19.56
C GLN A 263 -7.88 -12.28 -19.47
N VAL A 264 -8.35 -11.71 -18.36
CA VAL A 264 -8.27 -10.27 -18.11
C VAL A 264 -6.82 -9.80 -18.11
N LEU A 265 -5.93 -10.47 -17.37
CA LEU A 265 -4.50 -10.16 -17.32
C LEU A 265 -3.84 -10.27 -18.70
N GLY A 266 -4.11 -11.37 -19.42
CA GLY A 266 -3.57 -11.63 -20.76
C GLY A 266 -3.96 -10.55 -21.76
N ARG A 267 -5.22 -10.07 -21.73
CA ARG A 267 -5.67 -8.97 -22.61
C ARG A 267 -4.96 -7.65 -22.33
N HIS A 268 -4.78 -7.27 -21.06
CA HIS A 268 -4.09 -6.01 -20.71
C HIS A 268 -2.61 -6.06 -21.07
N ILE A 269 -1.94 -7.17 -20.77
CA ILE A 269 -0.54 -7.39 -21.14
C ILE A 269 -0.39 -7.44 -22.67
N GLY A 270 -1.27 -8.16 -23.36
CA GLY A 270 -1.29 -8.27 -24.82
C GLY A 270 -1.51 -6.93 -25.52
N ALA A 271 -2.42 -6.09 -25.00
CA ALA A 271 -2.62 -4.73 -25.50
C ALA A 271 -1.37 -3.87 -25.31
N PHE A 272 -0.74 -3.91 -24.13
CA PHE A 272 0.51 -3.18 -23.88
C PHE A 272 1.63 -3.61 -24.83
N ILE A 273 1.80 -4.92 -25.04
CA ILE A 273 2.78 -5.45 -25.99
C ILE A 273 2.45 -4.98 -27.41
N THR A 274 1.19 -5.10 -27.83
CA THR A 274 0.71 -4.69 -29.17
C THR A 274 1.01 -3.23 -29.45
N ALA A 275 0.75 -2.33 -28.48
CA ALA A 275 0.99 -0.90 -28.61
C ALA A 275 2.46 -0.54 -28.91
N HIS A 276 3.41 -1.38 -28.51
CA HIS A 276 4.84 -1.15 -28.71
C HIS A 276 5.48 -2.01 -29.80
N MET A 277 4.99 -3.23 -30.01
CA MET A 277 5.66 -4.22 -30.84
C MET A 277 5.05 -4.35 -32.23
N SER A 278 3.77 -4.04 -32.38
CA SER A 278 3.08 -4.15 -33.66
C SER A 278 3.51 -3.05 -34.64
N ARG A 279 3.80 -3.38 -35.91
CA ARG A 279 3.97 -2.34 -36.95
C ARG A 279 2.64 -1.85 -37.51
N SER A 280 1.55 -2.61 -37.33
CA SER A 280 0.21 -2.21 -37.76
C SER A 280 -0.28 -1.01 -36.95
N THR A 281 -0.55 0.10 -37.63
CA THR A 281 -1.07 1.31 -36.99
C THR A 281 -2.44 1.06 -36.36
N ASP A 282 -3.31 0.30 -37.04
CA ASP A 282 -4.65 0.01 -36.57
C ASP A 282 -4.61 -0.84 -35.29
N ALA A 283 -3.80 -1.90 -35.27
CA ALA A 283 -3.63 -2.75 -34.09
C ALA A 283 -3.07 -1.97 -32.90
N ARG A 284 -2.09 -1.09 -33.14
CA ARG A 284 -1.57 -0.20 -32.09
C ARG A 284 -2.65 0.75 -31.56
N THR A 285 -3.43 1.37 -32.45
CA THR A 285 -4.47 2.33 -32.06
C THR A 285 -5.61 1.66 -31.28
N GLU A 286 -6.00 0.44 -31.67
CA GLU A 286 -6.97 -0.38 -30.94
C GLU A 286 -6.45 -0.71 -29.54
N ALA A 287 -5.21 -1.20 -29.43
CA ALA A 287 -4.59 -1.52 -28.16
C ALA A 287 -4.41 -0.29 -27.24
N GLU A 288 -3.97 0.85 -27.77
CA GLU A 288 -3.89 2.11 -27.03
C GLU A 288 -5.27 2.56 -26.53
N THR A 289 -6.31 2.41 -27.36
CA THR A 289 -7.69 2.76 -26.98
C THR A 289 -8.20 1.85 -25.86
N PHE A 290 -7.91 0.55 -25.93
CA PHE A 290 -8.22 -0.40 -24.86
C PHE A 290 -7.52 -0.02 -23.55
N LEU A 291 -6.23 0.34 -23.59
CA LEU A 291 -5.47 0.74 -22.40
C LEU A 291 -5.96 2.06 -21.78
N VAL A 292 -6.37 3.03 -22.60
CA VAL A 292 -6.99 4.28 -22.11
C VAL A 292 -8.28 3.96 -21.35
N GLU A 293 -9.13 3.08 -21.88
CA GLU A 293 -10.36 2.69 -21.21
C GLU A 293 -10.09 1.91 -19.90
N ALA A 294 -9.08 1.05 -19.89
CA ALA A 294 -8.64 0.35 -18.68
C ALA A 294 -8.11 1.33 -17.60
N LEU A 295 -7.38 2.36 -18.01
CA LEU A 295 -6.93 3.43 -17.11
C LEU A 295 -8.13 4.19 -16.52
N ARG A 296 -9.09 4.61 -17.36
CA ARG A 296 -10.30 5.28 -16.90
C ARG A 296 -11.01 4.50 -15.81
N LYS A 297 -11.24 3.21 -16.03
CA LYS A 297 -11.89 2.33 -15.04
C LYS A 297 -11.07 2.22 -13.75
N SER A 298 -9.75 2.02 -13.87
CA SER A 298 -8.85 1.92 -12.71
C SER A 298 -8.82 3.21 -11.87
N PHE A 299 -8.83 4.37 -12.53
CA PHE A 299 -8.74 5.67 -11.88
C PHE A 299 -10.08 6.14 -11.30
N VAL A 300 -11.21 5.80 -11.93
CA VAL A 300 -12.53 5.98 -11.32
C VAL A 300 -12.65 5.11 -10.07
N LEU A 301 -12.19 3.85 -10.13
CA LEU A 301 -12.20 2.94 -8.99
C LEU A 301 -11.37 3.52 -7.82
N THR A 302 -10.16 3.99 -8.06
CA THR A 302 -9.21 4.39 -6.99
C THR A 302 -9.33 5.84 -6.52
N ALA A 303 -9.93 6.74 -7.31
CA ALA A 303 -10.00 8.18 -7.01
C ALA A 303 -10.60 8.54 -5.64
N PRO A 304 -11.67 7.89 -5.14
CA PRO A 304 -12.22 8.24 -3.83
C PRO A 304 -11.21 8.10 -2.70
N TYR A 305 -10.40 7.04 -2.73
CA TYR A 305 -9.35 6.80 -1.76
C TYR A 305 -8.20 7.82 -1.90
N CYS A 306 -7.75 8.11 -3.12
CA CYS A 306 -6.74 9.14 -3.40
C CYS A 306 -7.20 10.53 -2.91
N LYS A 307 -8.48 10.86 -3.09
CA LYS A 307 -9.08 12.11 -2.60
C LYS A 307 -9.10 12.15 -1.08
N ALA A 308 -9.49 11.07 -0.41
CA ALA A 308 -9.48 10.96 1.05
C ALA A 308 -8.06 11.07 1.64
N LEU A 309 -7.04 10.58 0.93
CA LEU A 309 -5.63 10.79 1.27
C LEU A 309 -5.12 12.21 0.99
N GLY A 310 -5.91 13.09 0.37
CA GLY A 310 -5.51 14.46 0.05
C GLY A 310 -4.72 14.62 -1.25
N LEU A 311 -4.72 13.62 -2.14
CA LEU A 311 -4.00 13.67 -3.41
C LEU A 311 -4.84 14.25 -4.56
N GLY A 312 -6.05 14.70 -4.25
CA GLY A 312 -7.01 15.21 -5.21
C GLY A 312 -7.73 14.11 -5.97
N ASP A 313 -8.54 14.54 -6.95
CA ASP A 313 -9.25 13.61 -7.84
C ASP A 313 -8.32 13.13 -8.94
N THR A 314 -7.73 11.95 -8.74
CA THR A 314 -6.83 11.32 -9.73
C THR A 314 -7.55 10.88 -11.00
N SER A 315 -8.89 10.78 -11.00
CA SER A 315 -9.66 10.42 -12.20
C SER A 315 -9.87 11.59 -13.16
N ALA A 316 -9.76 12.83 -12.69
CA ALA A 316 -10.03 14.03 -13.48
C ALA A 316 -9.31 14.06 -14.85
N PRO A 317 -8.01 13.70 -14.97
CA PRO A 317 -7.30 13.71 -16.26
C PRO A 317 -7.83 12.70 -17.30
N PHE A 318 -8.64 11.74 -16.86
CA PHE A 318 -9.17 10.65 -17.69
C PHE A 318 -10.68 10.79 -17.96
N THR A 319 -11.31 11.87 -17.49
CA THR A 319 -12.73 12.12 -17.74
C THR A 319 -12.99 12.39 -19.23
N ALA A 320 -14.09 11.82 -19.75
CA ALA A 320 -14.44 11.91 -21.17
C ALA A 320 -14.63 13.38 -21.59
N GLY A 321 -13.90 13.82 -22.62
CA GLY A 321 -14.05 15.17 -23.20
C GLY A 321 -12.81 16.05 -23.14
N GLY A 322 -11.71 15.61 -22.51
CA GLY A 322 -10.39 16.21 -22.77
C GLY A 322 -10.00 15.97 -24.22
N ASP A 323 -9.44 16.98 -24.90
CA ASP A 323 -8.99 16.86 -26.30
C ASP A 323 -7.78 15.91 -26.47
N GLY A 324 -7.32 15.29 -25.38
CA GLY A 324 -6.20 14.37 -25.32
C GLY A 324 -4.85 15.01 -25.65
N ARG A 325 -4.81 16.34 -25.82
CA ARG A 325 -3.60 17.07 -26.16
C ARG A 325 -2.86 17.46 -24.88
N PRO A 326 -1.51 17.52 -24.91
CA PRO A 326 -0.75 18.12 -23.84
C PRO A 326 -1.28 19.53 -23.58
N HIS A 327 -1.83 19.77 -22.39
CA HIS A 327 -2.26 21.11 -22.03
C HIS A 327 -1.00 21.94 -21.77
N ALA A 328 -0.75 22.97 -22.60
CA ALA A 328 0.21 24.01 -22.26
C ALA A 328 -0.14 24.55 -20.87
N HIS A 329 0.85 24.57 -19.96
CA HIS A 329 0.76 24.99 -18.55
C HIS A 329 -0.55 25.72 -18.20
N GLN A 330 -1.59 24.97 -17.83
CA GLN A 330 -2.82 25.60 -17.34
C GLN A 330 -2.61 26.04 -15.90
N SER A 331 -2.90 27.31 -15.63
CA SER A 331 -2.98 27.85 -14.27
C SER A 331 -4.26 27.36 -13.62
N GLY A 332 -4.17 26.28 -12.83
CA GLY A 332 -5.27 25.74 -12.04
C GLY A 332 -4.81 25.33 -10.63
N PRO A 333 -5.74 25.09 -9.69
CA PRO A 333 -5.42 24.71 -8.30
C PRO A 333 -4.70 23.36 -8.20
N LEU A 334 -4.86 22.50 -9.21
CA LEU A 334 -4.00 21.34 -9.44
C LEU A 334 -2.70 21.83 -10.09
N ARG A 335 -1.80 22.41 -9.30
CA ARG A 335 -0.40 22.44 -9.73
C ARG A 335 0.05 20.98 -9.82
N VAL A 336 0.23 20.51 -11.05
CA VAL A 336 1.20 19.47 -11.40
C VAL A 336 2.58 20.00 -10.98
N GLY A 337 2.81 20.04 -9.68
CA GLY A 337 4.13 19.74 -9.17
C GLY A 337 4.29 18.27 -9.49
N GLY A 338 4.81 17.98 -10.69
CA GLY A 338 5.44 16.69 -10.93
C GLY A 338 6.27 16.40 -9.68
N MET A 339 6.20 15.17 -9.18
CA MET A 339 7.09 14.75 -8.09
C MET A 339 8.47 15.30 -8.42
N VAL A 340 8.87 16.38 -7.74
CA VAL A 340 10.19 16.91 -7.96
C VAL A 340 11.08 15.74 -7.57
N ALA A 341 12.02 15.37 -8.44
CA ALA A 341 12.92 14.22 -8.29
C ALA A 341 13.84 14.29 -7.05
N ALA A 342 13.44 15.03 -6.01
CA ALA A 342 14.05 15.19 -4.70
C ALA A 342 12.99 15.39 -3.58
N ALA A 343 11.74 14.94 -3.77
CA ALA A 343 10.72 15.00 -2.73
C ALA A 343 10.93 13.94 -1.62
N ALA A 344 12.01 13.15 -1.64
CA ALA A 344 12.50 12.47 -0.45
C ALA A 344 13.30 13.47 0.40
N ARG A 345 12.68 14.08 1.41
CA ARG A 345 13.38 14.87 2.43
C ARG A 345 13.41 14.09 3.75
N VAL A 346 14.61 13.77 4.17
CA VAL A 346 14.95 13.06 5.40
C VAL A 346 14.73 13.97 6.61
N ALA A 347 14.13 13.43 7.67
CA ALA A 347 14.11 14.04 8.99
C ALA A 347 14.75 13.07 10.00
N GLY A 348 16.00 13.37 10.41
CA GLY A 348 16.71 12.65 11.47
C GLY A 348 17.39 11.32 11.08
N HIS A 349 17.94 10.63 12.08
CA HIS A 349 18.74 9.40 11.95
C HIS A 349 17.94 8.11 11.69
N VAL A 350 16.63 8.23 11.42
CA VAL A 350 15.78 7.15 10.90
C VAL A 350 15.07 7.70 9.67
N GLU A 351 15.21 7.00 8.54
CA GLU A 351 14.86 7.47 7.20
C GLU A 351 13.35 7.71 7.04
N SER A 352 12.91 8.93 7.37
CA SER A 352 11.52 9.38 7.20
C SER A 352 11.09 9.42 5.74
N THR A 353 9.93 8.84 5.46
CA THR A 353 9.24 8.87 4.18
C THR A 353 8.56 10.22 4.06
N ALA A 354 9.11 11.09 3.23
CA ALA A 354 8.51 12.39 2.95
C ALA A 354 7.02 12.26 2.63
N ILE A 355 6.19 12.84 3.48
CA ILE A 355 4.76 12.81 3.35
C ILE A 355 4.38 13.79 2.23
N MET A 356 3.62 13.30 1.24
CA MET A 356 3.12 14.17 0.16
C MET A 356 2.35 15.35 0.80
N PRO A 357 2.57 16.61 0.39
CA PRO A 357 1.92 17.77 0.99
C PRO A 357 0.38 17.64 1.09
N GLY A 358 -0.23 16.96 0.13
CA GLY A 358 -1.66 16.65 0.15
C GLY A 358 -2.12 15.84 1.36
N ILE A 359 -1.33 14.86 1.80
CA ILE A 359 -1.63 14.04 2.99
C ILE A 359 -1.60 14.91 4.26
N VAL A 360 -0.65 15.84 4.35
CA VAL A 360 -0.57 16.79 5.47
C VAL A 360 -1.83 17.65 5.52
N VAL A 361 -2.20 18.27 4.39
CA VAL A 361 -3.40 19.12 4.29
C VAL A 361 -4.68 18.34 4.58
N ALA A 362 -4.80 17.09 4.12
CA ALA A 362 -5.95 16.25 4.42
C ALA A 362 -6.04 15.89 5.92
N ALA A 363 -4.90 15.64 6.56
CA ALA A 363 -4.86 15.37 8.00
C ALA A 363 -5.25 16.60 8.82
N GLU A 364 -4.77 17.78 8.44
CA GLU A 364 -5.15 19.05 9.05
C GLU A 364 -6.65 19.32 8.86
N SER A 365 -7.14 19.20 7.63
CA SER A 365 -8.57 19.39 7.31
C SER A 365 -9.47 18.42 8.09
N HIS A 366 -9.09 17.14 8.17
CA HIS A 366 -9.82 16.15 8.95
C HIS A 366 -9.84 16.51 10.44
N THR A 367 -8.72 16.98 10.99
CA THR A 367 -8.61 17.36 12.40
C THR A 367 -9.39 18.63 12.73
N GLU A 368 -9.42 19.60 11.81
CA GLU A 368 -10.28 20.79 11.91
C GLU A 368 -11.76 20.40 11.93
N GLU A 369 -12.17 19.47 11.07
CA GLU A 369 -13.54 18.96 11.03
C GLU A 369 -13.91 18.21 12.32
N LEU A 370 -13.01 17.35 12.83
CA LEU A 370 -13.21 16.69 14.14
C LEU A 370 -13.36 17.70 15.28
N GLN A 371 -12.56 18.77 15.29
CA GLN A 371 -12.71 19.83 16.29
C GLN A 371 -14.03 20.58 16.11
N ARG A 372 -14.48 20.87 14.88
CA ARG A 372 -15.79 21.50 14.65
C ARG A 372 -16.93 20.62 15.17
N ARG A 373 -16.84 19.30 15.00
CA ARG A 373 -17.78 18.32 15.55
C ARG A 373 -17.79 18.35 17.08
N VAL A 374 -16.62 18.41 17.70
CA VAL A 374 -16.50 18.59 19.15
C VAL A 374 -17.24 19.84 19.64
N LEU A 375 -17.27 20.91 18.85
CA LEU A 375 -17.91 22.17 19.23
C LEU A 375 -19.41 22.25 18.87
N GLN A 376 -20.02 21.22 18.28
CA GLN A 376 -21.40 21.28 17.80
C GLN A 376 -22.45 21.57 18.89
N SER A 377 -22.15 21.28 20.15
CA SER A 377 -23.03 21.60 21.29
C SER A 377 -23.06 23.11 21.59
N LEU A 378 -22.10 23.90 21.11
CA LEU A 378 -22.05 25.34 21.31
C LEU A 378 -23.10 26.05 20.44
N PRO A 379 -23.65 27.19 20.92
CA PRO A 379 -24.63 27.95 20.14
C PRO A 379 -23.99 28.54 18.87
N PRO A 380 -24.72 28.65 17.74
CA PRO A 380 -24.15 29.12 16.47
C PRO A 380 -23.39 30.46 16.54
N PRO A 381 -23.85 31.49 17.29
CA PRO A 381 -23.08 32.74 17.45
C PRO A 381 -21.73 32.55 18.14
N ALA A 382 -21.56 31.51 18.98
CA ALA A 382 -20.28 31.18 19.59
C ALA A 382 -19.33 30.52 18.58
N LEU A 383 -19.86 29.63 17.73
CA LEU A 383 -19.09 28.99 16.66
C LEU A 383 -18.54 29.99 15.65
N GLU A 384 -19.33 31.00 15.28
CA GLU A 384 -18.90 32.09 14.38
C GLU A 384 -17.75 32.93 14.93
N ARG A 385 -17.50 32.88 16.25
CA ARG A 385 -16.37 33.56 16.90
C ARG A 385 -15.08 32.77 16.83
N VAL A 386 -15.13 31.47 16.53
CA VAL A 386 -13.98 30.56 16.60
C VAL A 386 -13.51 30.15 15.21
N THR A 387 -12.26 30.48 14.89
CA THR A 387 -11.54 29.93 13.74
C THR A 387 -10.70 28.77 14.21
N VAL A 388 -10.96 27.58 13.68
CA VAL A 388 -10.15 26.38 13.97
C VAL A 388 -9.02 26.26 12.95
N VAL A 389 -7.81 25.99 13.42
CA VAL A 389 -6.65 25.66 12.57
C VAL A 389 -5.94 24.44 13.14
N ALA A 390 -5.65 23.44 12.31
CA ALA A 390 -4.85 22.29 12.71
C ALA A 390 -3.37 22.48 12.35
N SER A 391 -2.49 21.81 13.11
CA SER A 391 -1.07 21.66 12.78
C SER A 391 -0.72 20.18 12.74
N CYS A 392 -0.20 19.73 11.61
CA CYS A 392 0.27 18.36 11.44
C CYS A 392 1.69 18.17 11.98
N HIS A 393 1.92 17.01 12.58
CA HIS A 393 3.18 16.54 13.11
C HIS A 393 3.54 15.18 12.51
N THR A 394 4.82 14.91 12.36
CA THR A 394 5.36 13.61 11.92
C THR A 394 6.31 13.01 12.94
N GLU A 395 6.55 13.72 14.05
CA GLU A 395 7.44 13.31 15.12
C GLU A 395 6.67 13.37 16.44
N LEU A 396 6.72 12.27 17.18
CA LEU A 396 6.03 12.16 18.47
C LEU A 396 6.55 13.16 19.50
N GLY A 397 7.86 13.43 19.55
CA GLY A 397 8.45 14.37 20.49
C GLY A 397 7.95 15.81 20.29
N THR A 398 7.90 16.27 19.04
CA THR A 398 7.34 17.59 18.72
C THR A 398 5.83 17.62 19.01
N PHE A 399 5.09 16.58 18.61
CA PHE A 399 3.67 16.49 18.90
C PHE A 399 3.37 16.50 20.40
N SER A 400 4.14 15.77 21.23
CA SER A 400 3.91 15.65 22.67
C SER A 400 4.06 17.00 23.40
N GLN A 401 5.02 17.83 22.96
CA GLN A 401 5.30 19.16 23.53
C GLN A 401 4.31 20.26 23.09
N ASN A 402 3.51 20.03 22.05
CA ASN A 402 2.52 21.00 21.57
C ASN A 402 1.14 20.74 22.18
N HIS A 403 0.39 21.80 22.49
CA HIS A 403 -0.95 21.71 23.11
C HIS A 403 -1.99 22.46 22.29
N ALA A 404 -3.25 22.01 22.38
CA ALA A 404 -4.35 22.77 21.81
C ALA A 404 -4.48 24.10 22.58
N THR A 405 -4.62 25.21 21.85
CA THR A 405 -4.62 26.56 22.45
C THR A 405 -5.69 27.43 21.85
N MET A 406 -6.32 28.27 22.67
CA MET A 406 -7.15 29.38 22.21
C MET A 406 -6.40 30.71 22.34
N THR A 407 -6.48 31.54 21.30
CA THR A 407 -5.86 32.88 21.27
C THR A 407 -6.89 33.89 20.81
N GLU A 408 -7.11 34.94 21.60
CA GLU A 408 -7.98 36.04 21.21
C GLU A 408 -7.34 36.86 20.07
N LEU A 409 -8.10 37.11 19.00
CA LEU A 409 -7.65 37.87 17.83
C LEU A 409 -8.13 39.33 17.84
N GLY A 410 -8.96 39.72 18.82
CA GLY A 410 -9.70 40.99 18.82
C GLY A 410 -11.09 40.85 18.18
N ASP A 411 -11.92 41.89 18.29
CA ASP A 411 -13.28 41.94 17.74
C ASP A 411 -14.16 40.72 18.10
N ASN A 412 -13.98 40.20 19.32
CA ASN A 412 -14.69 39.02 19.81
C ASN A 412 -14.42 37.73 19.01
N LYS A 413 -13.30 37.67 18.25
CA LYS A 413 -12.84 36.52 17.47
C LYS A 413 -11.70 35.79 18.17
N TRP A 414 -11.67 34.47 17.96
CA TRP A 414 -10.76 33.53 18.61
C TRP A 414 -10.15 32.59 17.59
N LEU A 415 -8.85 32.31 17.74
CA LEU A 415 -8.13 31.27 17.03
C LEU A 415 -7.98 30.05 17.94
N LEU A 416 -8.57 28.92 17.55
CA LEU A 416 -8.38 27.63 18.19
C LEU A 416 -7.37 26.81 17.37
N ARG A 417 -6.16 26.64 17.91
CA ARG A 417 -5.13 25.79 17.31
C ARG A 417 -5.20 24.38 17.89
N VAL A 418 -5.31 23.37 17.03
CA VAL A 418 -5.32 21.94 17.39
C VAL A 418 -4.18 21.20 16.68
N HIS A 419 -3.89 19.97 17.07
CA HIS A 419 -2.75 19.23 16.56
C HIS A 419 -3.11 17.81 16.14
N VAL A 420 -2.45 17.31 15.10
CA VAL A 420 -2.54 15.92 14.64
C VAL A 420 -1.16 15.34 14.39
N LEU A 421 -0.91 14.12 14.83
CA LEU A 421 0.25 13.32 14.45
C LEU A 421 -0.19 12.20 13.51
N LEU A 422 0.56 12.04 12.42
CA LEU A 422 0.39 10.95 11.46
C LEU A 422 1.12 9.71 11.94
N ASN A 423 0.38 8.72 12.44
CA ASN A 423 0.96 7.44 12.89
C ASN A 423 0.78 6.33 11.85
N PHE A 424 1.87 5.81 11.31
CA PHE A 424 1.84 4.73 10.33
C PHE A 424 2.21 3.40 10.97
N ARG A 425 1.21 2.52 11.18
CA ARG A 425 1.42 1.19 11.78
C ARG A 425 2.44 0.32 11.05
N SER A 426 2.60 0.50 9.74
CA SER A 426 3.62 -0.21 8.97
C SER A 426 5.05 0.03 9.48
N LEU A 427 5.31 1.15 10.17
CA LEU A 427 6.64 1.45 10.71
C LEU A 427 6.93 0.70 12.02
N GLU A 428 5.90 0.23 12.72
CA GLU A 428 6.00 -0.46 14.01
C GLU A 428 5.80 -1.99 13.88
N SER A 429 5.26 -2.43 12.74
CA SER A 429 4.89 -3.83 12.51
C SER A 429 6.07 -4.68 12.03
N SER A 430 6.14 -5.91 12.54
CA SER A 430 7.03 -6.96 12.00
C SER A 430 6.59 -7.47 10.61
N ARG A 431 5.37 -7.14 10.19
CA ARG A 431 4.81 -7.45 8.87
C ARG A 431 4.28 -6.17 8.21
N PRO A 432 5.16 -5.24 7.81
CA PRO A 432 4.75 -3.96 7.23
C PRO A 432 3.87 -4.12 5.99
N HIS A 433 4.11 -5.19 5.22
CA HIS A 433 3.40 -5.55 3.99
C HIS A 433 1.95 -6.07 4.21
N ILE A 434 1.41 -6.09 5.42
CA ILE A 434 -0.03 -6.37 5.61
C ILE A 434 -0.76 -5.22 6.31
N CYS A 435 -0.03 -4.19 6.72
CA CYS A 435 -0.57 -3.00 7.36
C CYS A 435 -1.22 -2.06 6.35
N SER A 436 -2.05 -1.16 6.86
CA SER A 436 -2.61 -0.04 6.11
C SER A 436 -1.52 0.88 5.58
N TYR A 437 -1.72 1.43 4.38
CA TYR A 437 -0.89 2.51 3.87
C TYR A 437 -1.15 3.83 4.60
N ALA A 438 -2.44 4.14 4.80
CA ALA A 438 -2.92 5.34 5.46
C ALA A 438 -2.56 5.35 6.95
N ALA A 439 -2.31 6.55 7.48
CA ALA A 439 -2.00 6.78 8.88
C ALA A 439 -3.26 6.71 9.75
N GLU A 440 -3.07 6.35 11.01
CA GLU A 440 -3.96 6.74 12.09
C GLU A 440 -3.72 8.19 12.46
N HIS A 441 -4.76 8.90 12.91
CA HIS A 441 -4.61 10.27 13.38
C HIS A 441 -4.61 10.30 14.90
N TRP A 442 -3.51 10.79 15.46
CA TRP A 442 -3.41 11.03 16.89
C TRP A 442 -3.65 12.52 17.12
N VAL A 443 -4.75 12.87 17.77
CA VAL A 443 -5.24 14.25 17.82
C VAL A 443 -5.17 14.83 19.23
N LYS A 444 -4.91 16.14 19.30
CA LYS A 444 -5.08 16.97 20.50
C LYS A 444 -6.12 18.03 20.19
N LEU A 445 -7.33 17.79 20.67
CA LEU A 445 -8.49 18.66 20.50
C LEU A 445 -8.79 19.39 21.82
N LEU A 446 -9.61 20.43 21.76
CA LEU A 446 -10.11 21.14 22.92
C LEU A 446 -11.60 20.84 23.11
N SER A 447 -12.00 20.49 24.33
CA SER A 447 -13.39 20.15 24.65
C SER A 447 -14.34 21.34 24.50
N ALA A 448 -15.62 21.04 24.24
CA ALA A 448 -16.68 22.05 24.11
C ALA A 448 -16.81 22.91 25.38
N GLU A 449 -16.78 22.28 26.56
CA GLU A 449 -16.77 22.97 27.85
C GLU A 449 -15.64 24.01 27.93
N ARG A 450 -14.42 23.67 27.55
CA ARG A 450 -13.29 24.60 27.61
C ARG A 450 -13.40 25.74 26.63
N VAL A 451 -13.86 25.47 25.42
CA VAL A 451 -14.13 26.53 24.46
C VAL A 451 -15.24 27.45 24.98
N ALA A 452 -16.31 26.90 25.56
CA ALA A 452 -17.37 27.69 26.19
C ALA A 452 -16.87 28.58 27.33
N GLN A 453 -15.99 28.04 28.21
CA GLN A 453 -15.36 28.80 29.28
C GLN A 453 -14.52 29.97 28.72
N ALA A 454 -13.67 29.70 27.72
CA ALA A 454 -12.85 30.73 27.09
C ALA A 454 -13.68 31.82 26.40
N LEU A 455 -14.83 31.45 25.82
CA LEU A 455 -15.76 32.37 25.17
C LEU A 455 -16.66 33.14 26.15
N GLY A 456 -16.61 32.82 27.45
CA GLY A 456 -17.43 33.43 28.49
C GLY A 456 -18.91 33.03 28.44
N LEU A 457 -19.21 31.82 27.94
CA LEU A 457 -20.58 31.33 27.87
C LEU A 457 -21.09 30.91 29.27
N PRO A 458 -22.39 31.13 29.56
CA PRO A 458 -22.98 30.68 30.82
C PRO A 458 -23.00 29.15 30.89
N ASP A 459 -22.85 28.61 32.10
CA ASP A 459 -22.93 27.17 32.39
C ASP A 459 -22.11 26.30 31.43
N ALA A 460 -20.81 26.61 31.31
CA ALA A 460 -19.95 25.96 30.33
C ALA A 460 -19.89 24.43 30.46
N ALA A 461 -20.12 23.89 31.66
CA ALA A 461 -20.17 22.46 31.93
C ALA A 461 -21.37 21.74 31.29
N SER A 462 -22.39 22.48 30.84
CA SER A 462 -23.55 21.94 30.12
C SER A 462 -23.27 21.60 28.64
N TYR A 463 -22.11 22.01 28.10
CA TYR A 463 -21.74 21.74 26.71
C TYR A 463 -21.00 20.41 26.58
N ASP A 464 -21.71 19.41 26.09
CA ASP A 464 -21.18 18.06 25.90
C ASP A 464 -20.07 18.02 24.84
N THR A 465 -19.07 17.17 25.10
CA THR A 465 -17.99 16.81 24.16
C THR A 465 -18.20 15.38 23.69
N PRO A 466 -18.29 15.12 22.37
CA PRO A 466 -18.47 13.77 21.85
C PRO A 466 -17.30 12.87 22.22
N LYS A 467 -17.58 11.60 22.43
CA LYS A 467 -16.55 10.61 22.76
C LYS A 467 -15.79 10.16 21.50
N PRO A 468 -14.53 9.70 21.60
CA PRO A 468 -13.78 9.24 20.42
C PRO A 468 -14.49 8.16 19.60
N ALA A 469 -15.23 7.25 20.23
CA ALA A 469 -16.02 6.22 19.58
C ALA A 469 -17.13 6.79 18.69
N GLU A 470 -17.73 7.93 19.07
CA GLU A 470 -18.71 8.63 18.25
C GLU A 470 -18.05 9.25 17.03
N LEU A 471 -16.91 9.93 17.22
CA LEU A 471 -16.13 10.48 16.12
C LEU A 471 -15.72 9.38 15.12
N ASN A 472 -15.24 8.23 15.61
CA ASN A 472 -14.86 7.10 14.77
C ASN A 472 -16.07 6.47 14.03
N ARG A 473 -17.25 6.39 14.67
CA ARG A 473 -18.49 5.93 14.01
C ARG A 473 -18.87 6.82 12.83
N GLU A 474 -18.77 8.12 13.01
CA GLU A 474 -19.03 9.08 11.93
C GLU A 474 -17.97 8.98 10.84
N THR A 475 -16.68 8.91 11.18
CA THR A 475 -15.62 8.69 10.18
C THR A 475 -15.85 7.40 9.39
N HIS A 476 -16.37 6.35 10.03
CA HIS A 476 -16.74 5.12 9.35
C HIS A 476 -17.92 5.29 8.40
N ALA A 477 -18.97 6.02 8.81
CA ALA A 477 -20.09 6.36 7.94
C ALA A 477 -19.64 7.19 6.73
N ASP A 478 -18.79 8.19 6.95
CA ASP A 478 -18.21 9.04 5.91
C ASP A 478 -17.36 8.22 4.93
N ALA A 479 -16.52 7.31 5.44
CA ALA A 479 -15.69 6.43 4.61
C ALA A 479 -16.54 5.48 3.76
N LEU A 480 -17.62 4.93 4.35
CA LEU A 480 -18.54 4.06 3.63
C LEU A 480 -19.31 4.81 2.54
N ALA A 481 -19.74 6.04 2.81
CA ALA A 481 -20.39 6.90 1.83
C ALA A 481 -19.44 7.33 0.70
N ALA A 482 -18.15 7.46 1.00
CA ALA A 482 -17.12 7.82 0.02
C ALA A 482 -16.61 6.62 -0.82
N ALA A 483 -16.75 5.39 -0.34
CA ALA A 483 -16.30 4.20 -1.05
C ALA A 483 -17.08 3.98 -2.36
N PRO A 484 -16.47 3.41 -3.42
CA PRO A 484 -17.21 3.04 -4.63
C PRO A 484 -18.38 2.11 -4.30
N GLU A 485 -19.49 2.26 -5.04
CA GLU A 485 -20.74 1.55 -4.76
C GLU A 485 -20.55 0.03 -4.65
N ALA A 486 -19.80 -0.58 -5.59
CA ALA A 486 -19.51 -2.02 -5.56
C ALA A 486 -18.72 -2.43 -4.30
N VAL A 487 -17.77 -1.60 -3.86
CA VAL A 487 -16.94 -1.85 -2.67
C VAL A 487 -17.79 -1.70 -1.40
N ALA A 488 -18.61 -0.65 -1.31
CA ALA A 488 -19.53 -0.43 -0.20
C ALA A 488 -20.57 -1.56 -0.10
N ALA A 489 -21.16 -1.97 -1.22
CA ALA A 489 -22.11 -3.07 -1.29
C ALA A 489 -21.48 -4.39 -0.82
N ARG A 490 -20.24 -4.69 -1.26
CA ARG A 490 -19.47 -5.85 -0.82
C ARG A 490 -19.13 -5.79 0.67
N TYR A 491 -18.68 -4.64 1.18
CA TYR A 491 -18.46 -4.46 2.61
C TYR A 491 -19.76 -4.73 3.39
N LEU A 492 -20.89 -4.20 2.93
CA LEU A 492 -22.19 -4.36 3.58
C LEU A 492 -22.70 -5.80 3.55
N SER A 493 -22.50 -6.54 2.47
CA SER A 493 -22.98 -7.92 2.32
C SER A 493 -22.04 -8.97 2.91
N MET A 494 -20.73 -8.78 2.80
CA MET A 494 -19.72 -9.81 3.08
C MET A 494 -18.61 -9.37 4.05
N GLY A 495 -18.49 -8.07 4.33
CA GLY A 495 -17.43 -7.55 5.18
C GLY A 495 -17.70 -7.71 6.68
N ARG A 496 -16.63 -7.99 7.43
CA ARG A 496 -16.60 -7.87 8.90
C ARG A 496 -16.93 -6.44 9.34
N LYS A 497 -17.86 -6.30 10.26
CA LYS A 497 -18.34 -4.97 10.70
C LYS A 497 -17.47 -4.42 11.80
N MET A 498 -17.06 -3.16 11.68
CA MET A 498 -16.50 -2.42 12.81
C MET A 498 -17.60 -2.11 13.82
N VAL A 499 -17.38 -2.46 15.08
CA VAL A 499 -18.23 -2.09 16.21
C VAL A 499 -17.38 -1.29 17.17
N PHE A 500 -17.75 -0.03 17.39
CA PHE A 500 -16.98 0.88 18.23
C PHE A 500 -17.37 0.69 19.69
N GLU A 501 -16.43 0.26 20.51
CA GLU A 501 -16.62 0.08 21.95
C GLU A 501 -16.61 1.43 22.66
N ASP A 502 -17.15 1.46 23.88
CA ASP A 502 -17.03 2.64 24.73
C ASP A 502 -15.55 2.94 24.99
N ASP A 503 -15.20 4.22 24.88
CA ASP A 503 -13.82 4.64 25.01
C ASP A 503 -13.29 4.44 26.43
N LEU A 504 -12.00 4.12 26.53
CA LEU A 504 -11.32 3.92 27.80
C LEU A 504 -10.67 5.25 28.23
N ASP A 505 -11.20 5.88 29.29
CA ASP A 505 -10.51 6.96 29.97
C ASP A 505 -9.38 6.37 30.81
N VAL A 506 -8.17 6.66 30.40
CA VAL A 506 -6.94 6.05 30.92
C VAL A 506 -6.62 6.56 32.32
N LEU A 507 -7.09 7.77 32.65
CA LEU A 507 -6.92 8.34 33.98
C LEU A 507 -7.98 7.82 34.96
N ALA A 508 -9.07 7.23 34.45
CA ALA A 508 -10.10 6.60 35.27
C ALA A 508 -9.79 5.12 35.62
N GLN A 509 -8.68 4.55 35.14
CA GLN A 509 -8.25 3.22 35.54
C GLN A 509 -7.58 3.26 36.93
N ASP A 510 -8.09 2.43 37.85
CA ASP A 510 -7.54 2.24 39.21
C ASP A 510 -6.03 1.96 39.16
N GLY A 511 -5.22 2.85 39.73
CA GLY A 511 -3.77 2.66 39.89
C GLY A 511 -2.86 3.68 39.19
N VAL A 512 -3.40 4.57 38.35
CA VAL A 512 -2.66 5.74 37.85
C VAL A 512 -2.87 6.90 38.82
N SER A 513 -2.02 7.01 39.84
CA SER A 513 -2.06 8.13 40.79
C SER A 513 -1.76 9.45 40.08
N ILE A 514 -2.77 10.31 39.95
CA ILE A 514 -2.61 11.71 39.50
C ILE A 514 -1.70 12.50 40.49
N ALA A 515 -1.57 12.00 41.73
CA ALA A 515 -0.78 12.64 42.78
C ALA A 515 0.74 12.43 42.63
N ASP A 516 1.20 11.45 41.83
CA ASP A 516 2.63 11.26 41.51
C ASP A 516 3.04 11.95 40.20
N THR A 517 2.08 12.49 39.46
CA THR A 517 2.32 13.26 38.24
C THR A 517 2.32 14.75 38.59
N ASP A 518 3.48 15.28 38.99
CA ASP A 518 3.77 16.72 39.12
C ASP A 518 3.62 17.46 37.77
N GLY A 519 2.43 17.46 37.17
CA GLY A 519 2.14 18.11 35.88
C GLY A 519 2.95 17.59 34.69
N ARG A 520 3.54 16.39 34.77
CA ARG A 520 4.43 15.89 33.71
C ARG A 520 3.70 15.15 32.59
N LEU A 521 4.21 15.37 31.39
CA LEU A 521 3.87 14.77 30.09
C LEU A 521 3.70 13.25 30.10
N ASP A 522 4.20 12.56 31.12
CA ASP A 522 4.31 11.10 31.23
C ASP A 522 2.99 10.36 30.97
N ALA A 523 1.83 10.83 31.45
CA ALA A 523 0.56 10.13 31.20
C ALA A 523 0.07 10.25 29.74
N VAL A 524 0.18 11.44 29.15
CA VAL A 524 -0.19 11.68 27.74
C VAL A 524 0.79 11.00 26.80
N GLU A 525 2.08 11.12 27.10
CA GLU A 525 3.15 10.42 26.40
C GLU A 525 2.98 8.91 26.50
N ARG A 526 2.59 8.38 27.66
CA ARG A 526 2.24 6.96 27.84
C ARG A 526 1.06 6.53 26.97
N VAL A 527 -0.02 7.32 26.90
CA VAL A 527 -1.14 7.01 25.99
C VAL A 527 -0.71 6.99 24.53
N PHE A 528 0.14 7.93 24.13
CA PHE A 528 0.65 7.95 22.77
C PHE A 528 1.67 6.84 22.51
N ARG A 529 2.52 6.46 23.46
CA ARG A 529 3.56 5.43 23.27
C ARG A 529 3.08 4.00 23.47
N GLU A 530 2.19 3.76 24.42
CA GLU A 530 1.89 2.40 24.91
C GLU A 530 0.53 1.87 24.46
N MET A 531 -0.41 2.74 24.10
CA MET A 531 -1.77 2.30 23.77
C MET A 531 -2.10 2.51 22.32
N HIS A 532 -2.61 1.48 21.66
CA HIS A 532 -3.02 1.55 20.26
C HIS A 532 -4.54 1.52 20.17
N ILE A 533 -5.11 1.94 19.04
CA ILE A 533 -6.48 1.57 18.72
C ILE A 533 -6.52 0.03 18.74
N ALA A 534 -7.36 -0.52 19.61
CA ALA A 534 -7.46 -1.96 19.81
C ALA A 534 -8.47 -2.53 18.83
N TYR A 535 -8.01 -3.45 17.97
CA TYR A 535 -8.87 -4.23 17.09
C TYR A 535 -9.05 -5.62 17.71
N ARG A 536 -10.19 -5.85 18.34
CA ARG A 536 -10.52 -7.12 18.99
C ARG A 536 -11.41 -7.95 18.07
N HIS A 537 -10.85 -9.04 17.59
CA HIS A 537 -11.57 -10.03 16.80
C HIS A 537 -12.35 -10.97 17.75
N PRO A 538 -13.55 -11.44 17.37
CA PRO A 538 -14.29 -12.40 18.18
C PRO A 538 -13.40 -13.65 18.33
N GLN A 539 -13.18 -14.12 19.55
CA GLN A 539 -12.48 -15.38 19.73
C GLN A 539 -13.26 -16.46 18.97
N PRO A 540 -12.60 -17.29 18.13
CA PRO A 540 -13.25 -18.46 17.59
C PRO A 540 -13.82 -19.26 18.76
N ALA A 541 -15.08 -19.68 18.65
CA ALA A 541 -15.73 -20.47 19.70
C ALA A 541 -14.79 -21.62 20.05
N ALA A 542 -14.40 -21.71 21.33
CA ALA A 542 -13.58 -22.81 21.80
C ALA A 542 -14.23 -24.12 21.35
N ASP A 543 -13.44 -25.02 20.75
CA ASP A 543 -13.88 -26.31 20.23
C ASP A 543 -14.84 -26.98 21.23
N GLY A 544 -16.14 -27.00 20.92
CA GLY A 544 -17.14 -27.71 21.73
C GLY A 544 -18.46 -26.99 22.03
N VAL A 545 -18.68 -25.74 21.63
CA VAL A 545 -20.01 -25.10 21.76
C VAL A 545 -20.67 -25.01 20.38
N PRO A 546 -21.70 -25.82 20.08
CA PRO A 546 -22.42 -25.72 18.82
C PRO A 546 -23.15 -24.37 18.76
N ALA A 547 -22.91 -23.60 17.70
CA ALA A 547 -23.73 -22.42 17.41
C ALA A 547 -25.19 -22.87 17.18
N PRO A 548 -26.18 -22.26 17.85
CA PRO A 548 -27.57 -22.66 17.67
C PRO A 548 -28.08 -22.18 16.30
N GLY A 549 -28.40 -23.13 15.41
CA GLY A 549 -29.37 -22.91 14.31
C GLY A 549 -28.84 -22.69 12.89
N GLY A 550 -27.60 -23.06 12.55
CA GLY A 550 -27.13 -22.98 11.16
C GLY A 550 -27.61 -24.13 10.26
N PRO A 551 -27.94 -23.90 8.96
CA PRO A 551 -28.30 -24.96 8.01
C PRO A 551 -27.12 -25.91 7.75
N PRO A 552 -27.36 -27.16 7.31
CA PRO A 552 -26.33 -28.19 7.21
C PRO A 552 -25.24 -27.81 6.20
N ALA A 553 -23.99 -27.99 6.61
CA ALA A 553 -22.80 -27.74 5.80
C ALA A 553 -22.81 -28.55 4.49
N ARG A 554 -22.39 -27.91 3.39
CA ARG A 554 -22.05 -28.60 2.13
C ARG A 554 -20.83 -29.52 2.36
N PRO A 555 -20.76 -30.70 1.73
CA PRO A 555 -19.62 -31.58 1.88
C PRO A 555 -18.36 -30.94 1.27
N LEU A 556 -17.31 -30.82 2.08
CA LEU A 556 -15.96 -30.51 1.64
C LEU A 556 -15.45 -31.66 0.76
N GLY A 557 -14.97 -31.35 -0.44
CA GLY A 557 -14.24 -32.30 -1.29
C GLY A 557 -12.95 -32.78 -0.60
N PRO A 558 -12.36 -33.90 -1.05
CA PRO A 558 -11.20 -34.49 -0.40
C PRO A 558 -9.98 -33.57 -0.51
N PRO A 559 -9.05 -33.61 0.46
CA PRO A 559 -7.82 -32.82 0.41
C PRO A 559 -6.99 -33.22 -0.81
N ALA A 560 -6.55 -32.22 -1.57
CA ALA A 560 -5.62 -32.41 -2.69
C ALA A 560 -4.27 -32.92 -2.15
N ALA A 561 -3.98 -34.19 -2.41
CA ALA A 561 -2.62 -34.72 -2.31
C ALA A 561 -1.81 -34.19 -3.51
N MET A 562 -0.78 -33.38 -3.28
CA MET A 562 0.18 -33.04 -4.33
C MET A 562 1.13 -34.22 -4.57
N LEU A 563 1.09 -34.75 -5.79
CA LEU A 563 2.13 -35.63 -6.33
C LEU A 563 3.47 -34.86 -6.41
N VAL A 564 4.49 -35.39 -5.74
CA VAL A 564 5.89 -35.06 -6.02
C VAL A 564 6.41 -36.11 -6.99
N THR A 565 6.55 -35.77 -8.27
CA THR A 565 7.38 -36.54 -9.21
C THR A 565 8.62 -35.72 -9.51
N GLY A 566 9.75 -36.15 -8.95
CA GLY A 566 11.04 -35.53 -9.13
C GLY A 566 11.84 -36.09 -10.30
N SER A 567 12.70 -35.24 -10.84
CA SER A 567 13.99 -35.62 -11.43
C SER A 567 14.89 -34.39 -11.45
N PHE A 568 15.82 -34.30 -10.50
CA PHE A 568 16.95 -33.37 -10.52
C PHE A 568 18.23 -34.18 -10.32
N SER A 569 19.11 -34.13 -11.32
CA SER A 569 20.50 -34.56 -11.23
C SER A 569 21.39 -33.32 -11.13
N GLY A 570 22.07 -33.15 -10.01
CA GLY A 570 23.09 -32.09 -9.80
C GLY A 570 23.21 -31.69 -8.33
N SER A 571 24.26 -32.15 -7.66
CA SER A 571 24.57 -31.87 -6.24
C SER A 571 24.96 -30.40 -6.02
N MET A 572 24.79 -29.74 -4.86
CA MET A 572 24.82 -30.22 -3.48
C MET A 572 23.80 -29.48 -2.59
N SER A 573 22.70 -30.16 -2.29
CA SER A 573 22.16 -30.25 -0.93
C SER A 573 21.74 -31.71 -0.79
N SER A 574 21.94 -32.32 0.39
CA SER A 574 21.55 -33.74 0.51
C SER A 574 20.04 -33.85 0.22
N PRO A 575 19.57 -34.88 -0.50
CA PRO A 575 18.14 -35.11 -0.69
C PRO A 575 17.37 -35.06 0.64
N GLN A 576 18.05 -35.43 1.73
CA GLN A 576 17.56 -35.31 3.10
C GLN A 576 17.40 -33.86 3.56
N ALA A 577 18.28 -32.92 3.22
CA ALA A 577 18.14 -31.50 3.57
C ALA A 577 16.97 -30.85 2.84
N VAL A 578 16.75 -31.20 1.56
CA VAL A 578 15.58 -30.76 0.78
C VAL A 578 14.30 -31.39 1.32
N LEU A 579 14.31 -32.68 1.65
CA LEU A 579 13.19 -33.36 2.31
C LEU A 579 12.91 -32.77 3.70
N ASN A 580 13.94 -32.41 4.47
CA ASN A 580 13.79 -31.80 5.78
C ASN A 580 13.28 -30.35 5.68
N ALA A 581 13.72 -29.57 4.69
CA ALA A 581 13.22 -28.23 4.42
C ALA A 581 11.77 -28.25 3.91
N ALA A 582 11.43 -29.20 3.03
CA ALA A 582 10.08 -29.43 2.58
C ALA A 582 9.19 -29.93 3.73
N ALA A 583 9.66 -30.86 4.55
CA ALA A 583 8.94 -31.34 5.74
C ALA A 583 8.79 -30.24 6.79
N ALA A 584 9.78 -29.36 6.97
CA ALA A 584 9.70 -28.21 7.87
C ALA A 584 8.75 -27.13 7.33
N ALA A 585 8.70 -26.90 6.01
CA ALA A 585 7.73 -26.01 5.37
C ALA A 585 6.31 -26.59 5.43
N VAL A 586 6.15 -27.90 5.26
CA VAL A 586 4.87 -28.61 5.45
C VAL A 586 4.45 -28.63 6.91
N ALA A 587 5.39 -28.82 7.85
CA ALA A 587 5.12 -28.76 9.28
C ALA A 587 4.82 -27.33 9.75
N ALA A 588 5.47 -26.31 9.21
CA ALA A 588 5.16 -24.90 9.47
C ALA A 588 3.80 -24.52 8.87
N ALA A 589 3.47 -25.00 7.66
CA ALA A 589 2.15 -24.83 7.06
C ALA A 589 1.06 -25.59 7.82
N ALA A 590 1.37 -26.76 8.39
CA ALA A 590 0.46 -27.55 9.22
C ALA A 590 0.37 -27.08 10.68
N ALA A 591 1.37 -26.34 11.18
CA ALA A 591 1.38 -25.70 12.48
C ALA A 591 0.70 -24.31 12.47
N THR A 592 0.43 -23.76 11.29
CA THR A 592 -0.61 -22.73 11.15
C THR A 592 -1.92 -23.36 11.59
N PRO A 593 -2.61 -22.80 12.58
CA PRO A 593 -3.84 -23.41 13.04
C PRO A 593 -4.82 -23.50 11.87
N LYS A 594 -5.36 -24.70 11.65
CA LYS A 594 -6.42 -24.95 10.67
C LYS A 594 -7.69 -24.24 11.14
N HIS A 595 -7.76 -22.95 10.89
CA HIS A 595 -8.93 -22.12 11.14
C HIS A 595 -9.47 -21.63 9.80
N ALA A 596 -9.93 -22.58 8.99
CA ALA A 596 -10.91 -22.24 7.97
C ALA A 596 -12.22 -21.94 8.72
N ILE A 597 -12.41 -20.66 9.06
CA ILE A 597 -13.71 -20.17 9.52
C ILE A 597 -14.69 -20.51 8.41
N THR A 598 -15.78 -21.19 8.74
CA THR A 598 -16.88 -21.42 7.80
C THR A 598 -17.32 -20.05 7.27
N PRO A 599 -17.26 -19.78 5.94
CA PRO A 599 -17.75 -18.51 5.40
C PRO A 599 -19.27 -18.46 5.66
N GLY A 600 -19.69 -17.67 6.65
CA GLY A 600 -21.11 -17.62 7.01
C GLY A 600 -21.51 -16.85 8.27
N SER A 601 -20.63 -16.68 9.27
CA SER A 601 -20.92 -15.73 10.37
C SER A 601 -19.95 -14.57 10.29
N LEU A 602 -20.40 -13.46 9.70
CA LEU A 602 -19.65 -12.21 9.61
C LEU A 602 -19.26 -11.76 11.02
N GLY A 603 -18.01 -11.99 11.39
CA GLY A 603 -17.46 -11.53 12.65
C GLY A 603 -17.54 -10.01 12.73
N THR A 604 -17.78 -9.50 13.94
CA THR A 604 -17.61 -8.07 14.24
C THR A 604 -16.17 -7.85 14.68
N VAL A 605 -15.50 -6.81 14.21
CA VAL A 605 -14.24 -6.36 14.79
C VAL A 605 -14.56 -5.21 15.72
N ARG A 606 -14.27 -5.43 17.00
CA ARG A 606 -14.49 -4.40 18.01
C ARG A 606 -13.32 -3.44 18.00
N VAL A 607 -13.62 -2.14 17.92
CA VAL A 607 -12.65 -1.07 17.83
C VAL A 607 -12.71 -0.26 19.12
N GLY A 608 -11.65 -0.30 19.91
CA GLY A 608 -11.51 0.52 21.11
C GLY A 608 -10.48 1.63 20.90
N SER A 609 -10.88 2.88 21.11
CA SER A 609 -9.98 4.03 21.03
C SER A 609 -9.55 4.50 22.43
N PRO A 610 -8.25 4.53 22.73
CA PRO A 610 -7.78 5.15 23.96
C PRO A 610 -7.91 6.67 23.90
N PHE A 611 -8.28 7.28 25.03
CA PHE A 611 -8.28 8.75 25.17
C PHE A 611 -7.89 9.19 26.58
N VAL A 612 -7.49 10.46 26.67
CA VAL A 612 -7.21 11.14 27.92
C VAL A 612 -7.92 12.48 27.92
N VAL A 613 -8.73 12.71 28.95
CA VAL A 613 -9.18 14.05 29.30
C VAL A 613 -8.23 14.58 30.34
N LEU A 614 -7.46 15.62 30.02
CA LEU A 614 -6.63 16.25 31.03
C LEU A 614 -7.54 17.02 31.99
N PRO A 615 -7.52 16.69 33.31
CA PRO A 615 -8.41 17.31 34.26
C PRO A 615 -8.24 18.82 34.25
N ALA A 616 -9.31 19.53 34.57
CA ALA A 616 -9.22 20.94 34.83
C ALA A 616 -8.32 21.18 36.05
N GLY A 617 -7.10 21.66 35.83
CA GLY A 617 -6.33 22.21 36.92
C GLY A 617 -7.09 23.40 37.53
N PRO A 618 -6.84 23.71 38.81
CA PRO A 618 -7.44 24.88 39.43
C PRO A 618 -6.94 26.10 38.67
N ALA A 619 -7.88 26.84 38.06
CA ALA A 619 -7.60 28.12 37.40
C ALA A 619 -6.69 28.93 38.32
N SER A 620 -5.42 29.10 37.94
CA SER A 620 -4.43 29.77 38.77
C SER A 620 -4.70 31.28 38.76
N GLY A 621 -5.75 31.68 39.47
CA GLY A 621 -6.12 33.06 39.77
C GLY A 621 -5.17 33.71 40.78
N LYS A 622 -3.85 33.53 40.61
CA LYS A 622 -2.84 34.34 41.28
C LYS A 622 -2.09 35.16 40.24
N SER A 623 -2.79 36.17 39.71
CA SER A 623 -2.13 37.40 39.31
C SER A 623 -1.61 38.06 40.59
N SER A 624 -0.39 37.73 41.02
CA SER A 624 0.30 38.54 42.01
C SER A 624 0.52 39.92 41.38
N GLY A 625 -0.15 40.94 41.92
CA GLY A 625 0.03 42.32 41.53
C GLY A 625 1.50 42.71 41.56
N GLY A 626 2.07 42.95 40.38
CA GLY A 626 3.39 43.50 40.18
C GLY A 626 3.32 44.41 38.97
N SER A 627 3.11 45.70 39.21
CA SER A 627 3.15 46.73 38.18
C SER A 627 4.57 46.83 37.61
N GLY A 628 4.75 46.56 36.32
CA GLY A 628 5.94 46.99 35.59
C GLY A 628 6.38 46.03 34.49
N ALA A 629 6.33 46.55 33.26
CA ALA A 629 6.96 46.07 32.03
C ALA A 629 6.28 44.90 31.28
N SER A 630 5.84 45.27 30.08
CA SER A 630 5.48 44.44 28.93
C SER A 630 6.40 43.25 28.70
N GLY A 631 5.86 42.04 28.81
CA GLY A 631 6.46 40.79 28.37
C GLY A 631 5.39 39.90 27.74
N PHE A 632 5.60 39.51 26.48
CA PHE A 632 4.80 38.54 25.74
C PHE A 632 4.71 37.19 26.47
N GLY A 633 3.55 36.54 26.42
CA GLY A 633 3.45 35.08 26.29
C GLY A 633 3.45 34.25 27.58
N GLY A 634 2.38 34.34 28.37
CA GLY A 634 2.01 33.23 29.26
C GLY A 634 1.16 32.21 28.49
N SER A 635 1.79 31.21 27.86
CA SER A 635 1.08 30.08 27.26
C SER A 635 0.48 29.22 28.38
N GLY A 636 -0.81 29.43 28.67
CA GLY A 636 -1.59 28.65 29.63
C GLY A 636 -1.52 27.15 29.32
N SER A 637 -1.07 26.41 30.34
CA SER A 637 -0.73 24.99 30.41
C SER A 637 -1.96 24.08 30.31
N LEU A 638 -1.89 23.05 29.44
CA LEU A 638 -2.46 21.68 29.49
C LEU A 638 -3.95 21.42 29.86
N GLU A 639 -4.68 22.35 30.46
CA GLU A 639 -5.93 22.04 31.16
C GLU A 639 -7.12 21.90 30.19
N GLY A 640 -7.80 20.74 30.23
CA GLY A 640 -9.00 20.45 29.44
C GLY A 640 -8.79 20.17 27.95
N SER A 641 -7.55 19.94 27.53
CA SER A 641 -7.25 19.28 26.24
C SER A 641 -7.67 17.81 26.29
N PHE A 642 -8.35 17.38 25.23
CA PHE A 642 -8.73 15.99 25.01
C PHE A 642 -7.79 15.38 23.96
N CYS A 643 -7.04 14.36 24.37
CA CYS A 643 -6.11 13.62 23.51
C CYS A 643 -6.76 12.30 23.10
N ALA A 644 -6.85 12.02 21.81
CA ALA A 644 -7.47 10.79 21.31
C ALA A 644 -6.71 10.20 20.13
N LYS A 645 -6.79 8.87 20.00
CA LYS A 645 -6.39 8.16 18.79
C LYS A 645 -7.65 7.82 17.99
N VAL A 646 -7.76 8.42 16.81
CA VAL A 646 -8.94 8.28 15.94
C VAL A 646 -8.53 7.69 14.59
N LEU A 647 -9.47 7.00 13.97
CA LEU A 647 -9.30 6.48 12.63
C LEU A 647 -9.26 7.65 11.64
N SER A 648 -8.37 7.59 10.65
CA SER A 648 -8.45 8.52 9.53
C SER A 648 -9.45 8.01 8.49
N LEU A 649 -10.10 8.92 7.76
CA LEU A 649 -10.98 8.56 6.64
C LEU A 649 -10.34 7.53 5.68
N PRO A 650 -9.12 7.74 5.14
CA PRO A 650 -8.50 6.77 4.25
C PRO A 650 -8.16 5.43 4.92
N LEU A 651 -7.80 5.42 6.21
CA LEU A 651 -7.58 4.17 6.96
C LEU A 651 -8.86 3.31 7.00
N VAL A 652 -10.01 3.94 7.26
CA VAL A 652 -11.30 3.24 7.27
C VAL A 652 -11.70 2.79 5.86
N MET A 653 -11.38 3.58 4.83
CA MET A 653 -11.61 3.16 3.46
C MET A 653 -10.79 1.91 3.10
N GLU A 654 -9.52 1.80 3.49
CA GLU A 654 -8.73 0.57 3.30
C GLU A 654 -9.38 -0.63 3.99
N TRP A 655 -9.91 -0.43 5.20
CA TRP A 655 -10.65 -1.47 5.91
C TRP A 655 -11.86 -1.97 5.13
N ILE A 656 -12.72 -1.03 4.70
CA ILE A 656 -13.93 -1.30 3.93
C ILE A 656 -13.58 -2.02 2.62
N TRP A 657 -12.43 -1.68 2.02
CA TRP A 657 -12.04 -2.22 0.73
C TRP A 657 -11.47 -3.63 0.79
N LEU A 658 -10.58 -3.89 1.75
CA LEU A 658 -9.72 -5.07 1.79
C LEU A 658 -9.88 -5.85 3.08
N ASP A 659 -9.65 -5.22 4.22
CA ASP A 659 -9.46 -5.95 5.47
C ASP A 659 -10.74 -6.55 6.05
N CYS A 660 -11.89 -5.96 5.73
CA CYS A 660 -13.17 -6.52 6.11
C CYS A 660 -13.41 -7.90 5.46
N LEU A 661 -12.72 -8.24 4.38
CA LEU A 661 -12.89 -9.48 3.60
C LEU A 661 -11.83 -10.56 3.93
N ARG A 662 -10.82 -10.23 4.74
CA ARG A 662 -9.75 -11.17 5.07
C ARG A 662 -10.28 -12.35 5.90
N GLU A 663 -9.92 -13.56 5.50
CA GLU A 663 -10.27 -14.80 6.22
C GLU A 663 -9.46 -14.99 7.50
N THR A 664 -8.21 -14.55 7.50
CA THR A 664 -7.33 -14.63 8.67
C THR A 664 -7.29 -13.29 9.39
N ASP A 665 -7.28 -13.33 10.72
CA ASP A 665 -6.97 -12.15 11.51
C ASP A 665 -5.54 -11.70 11.25
N THR A 666 -5.41 -10.59 10.54
CA THR A 666 -4.14 -9.91 10.34
C THR A 666 -3.95 -8.92 11.47
N ALA A 667 -2.71 -8.83 11.99
CA ALA A 667 -2.36 -7.82 12.98
C ALA A 667 -2.61 -6.43 12.39
N TRP A 668 -3.72 -5.83 12.81
CA TRP A 668 -4.02 -4.41 12.66
C TRP A 668 -3.39 -3.66 13.81
#